data_AF-A0A9E2CFK0-F1
#
_entry.id   AF-A0A9E2CFK0-F1
#
_cell.length_a   1.000
_cell.length_b   1.000
_cell.length_c   1.000
_cell.angle_alpha   90.00
_cell.angle_beta   90.00
_cell.angle_gamma   90.00
#
_symmetry.space_group_name_H-M   'P 1'
#
loop_
_entity.id
_entity.type
_entity.pdbx_description
1 polymer ?
#
loop_
_entity_poly.entity_id
_entity_poly.type
_entity_poly.pdbx_seq_one_letter_code
_entity_poly.pdbx_strand_id
1 'polypeptide(L)'
;MPISLDCPDQAKLDQHARDDLTPAEGTTLDCHLRECRPCLDQYVKISKPAFTPEIPDCHVVKEIGRGRFGVVYKAWWLKDQPRIVALKVLSLGGEMERTRFNREISVLKKIDSPGIVKCLDSGLAGDACYYIMDHVQGVHLDEYMSVAGRSLNDKLAVFERVCRAVADAHAQGVVHRDLKPRNILIDDDGQPHLLDFGVCAVEQPEWGTSDRCTITSPGDVIGTLKYMSPEQAWGGVAGTVDERSDLWTLGVMLHETVTGGEHPYSLKATLDKPAHEALLDRIRKELPHLPRLTSIQGGRDLEILLGRCLAWEPDRRIESAAALADDLDHVIHQQRIKTKPLGLPYRLKRLATAAAARSRWMCSAFFVAAVAVMLWVAAWVFNVGWHVTGHRPPGNGALPPALTSTTDTRDGMLVIGIFDDTIEAVLGFSAEHHIAGVTASVPTWRAVHGYLLSRLAEVGPVAVVWDYFFRTPQPGDLRLVEGILALEQAGVPVTVASLGYDEDGHPDLSPRLIETLGERLRHGTIVARNMVERPGQFVMVIGRGDQAIIPNLALTTMAAVLHRDTRLEIDWPEQKFRVNLYYQIRDEAYRRERDYIELTRVFVAERLDHPIQSGDVLGCTAFAMQRPELWEPRTVRYQQLLTCSDDELRRLAADKLIVVGDLRTRRTTLAPDRHPVKYGTSIVEDVPGCYLLADAIASLLDRRHVESVFPVRPATFLLMLLLTAVGCLVPLKLATRRTLERAGNRRVLWMGLLGLSASSFAVMILTRSFVSVHAGMAGFSLLVPMAGAFWVEFARNRHRMLDKSRAAIEELRVTTDGTLTLASRRSKEHSTVE
;
A
#
# COMPACT_ATOMS: atom_id res chain seq x y z
N MET A 1 -50.56 -49.37 57.82
CA MET A 1 -51.75 -48.62 57.33
C MET A 1 -52.18 -49.26 56.01
N PRO A 2 -53.47 -49.23 55.66
CA PRO A 2 -53.96 -49.99 54.50
C PRO A 2 -53.36 -49.44 53.20
N ILE A 3 -52.90 -50.35 52.35
CA ILE A 3 -52.50 -50.08 50.97
C ILE A 3 -53.77 -49.60 50.26
N SER A 4 -53.75 -48.40 49.66
CA SER A 4 -54.86 -47.97 48.80
C SER A 4 -54.97 -48.92 47.60
N LEU A 5 -56.20 -49.25 47.18
CA LEU A 5 -56.45 -50.28 46.17
C LEU A 5 -55.85 -50.01 44.77
N ASP A 6 -55.28 -48.82 44.53
CA ASP A 6 -54.66 -48.39 43.27
C ASP A 6 -53.13 -48.27 43.33
N CYS A 7 -52.44 -49.02 44.21
CA CYS A 7 -50.97 -49.10 44.16
C CYS A 7 -50.49 -49.87 42.92
N PRO A 8 -49.46 -49.38 42.21
CA PRO A 8 -48.89 -50.06 41.04
C PRO A 8 -48.24 -51.39 41.43
N ASP A 9 -48.30 -52.37 40.54
CA ASP A 9 -47.56 -53.61 40.71
C ASP A 9 -46.04 -53.42 40.56
N GLN A 10 -45.28 -54.44 40.99
CA GLN A 10 -43.82 -54.44 40.89
C GLN A 10 -43.35 -54.29 39.43
N ALA A 11 -44.07 -54.85 38.46
CA ALA A 11 -43.66 -54.81 37.05
C ALA A 11 -43.70 -53.39 36.49
N LYS A 12 -44.72 -52.58 36.84
CA LYS A 12 -44.80 -51.15 36.50
C LYS A 12 -43.70 -50.34 37.17
N LEU A 13 -43.37 -50.62 38.44
CA LEU A 13 -42.25 -49.98 39.12
C LEU A 13 -40.90 -50.33 38.45
N ASP A 14 -40.70 -51.60 38.08
CA ASP A 14 -39.51 -52.08 37.36
C ASP A 14 -39.39 -51.51 35.95
N GLN A 15 -40.50 -51.29 35.25
CA GLN A 15 -40.55 -50.61 33.94
C GLN A 15 -40.18 -49.14 34.08
N HIS A 16 -40.75 -48.43 35.07
CA HIS A 16 -40.42 -47.02 35.35
C HIS A 16 -38.96 -46.82 35.76
N ALA A 17 -38.42 -47.74 36.56
CA ALA A 17 -37.00 -47.73 36.96
C ALA A 17 -36.03 -47.98 35.79
N ARG A 18 -36.54 -48.50 34.66
CA ARG A 18 -35.82 -48.71 33.40
C ARG A 18 -36.14 -47.68 32.31
N ASP A 19 -37.01 -46.71 32.60
CA ASP A 19 -37.52 -45.73 31.62
C ASP A 19 -38.32 -46.38 30.46
N ASP A 20 -38.87 -47.59 30.67
CA ASP A 20 -39.60 -48.41 29.67
C ASP A 20 -41.09 -47.99 29.47
N LEU A 21 -41.60 -47.03 30.25
CA LEU A 21 -43.00 -46.56 30.17
C LEU A 21 -43.21 -45.44 29.16
N THR A 22 -44.41 -45.30 28.61
CA THR A 22 -44.75 -44.11 27.81
C THR A 22 -44.76 -42.83 28.68
N PRO A 23 -44.56 -41.63 28.10
CA PRO A 23 -44.54 -40.38 28.88
C PRO A 23 -45.80 -40.13 29.72
N ALA A 24 -46.96 -40.54 29.24
CA ALA A 24 -48.23 -40.40 29.96
C ALA A 24 -48.33 -41.37 31.15
N GLU A 25 -47.92 -42.63 30.97
CA GLU A 25 -47.87 -43.64 32.04
C GLU A 25 -46.84 -43.27 33.10
N GLY A 26 -45.64 -42.84 32.69
CA GLY A 26 -44.59 -42.37 33.58
C GLY A 26 -45.02 -41.16 34.40
N THR A 27 -45.72 -40.19 33.79
CA THR A 27 -46.25 -39.01 34.51
C THR A 27 -47.36 -39.39 35.50
N THR A 28 -48.24 -40.34 35.12
CA THR A 28 -49.29 -40.86 36.01
C THR A 28 -48.68 -41.58 37.22
N LEU A 29 -47.64 -42.39 36.99
CA LEU A 29 -46.92 -43.10 38.04
C LEU A 29 -46.11 -42.15 38.94
N ASP A 30 -45.46 -41.13 38.37
CA ASP A 30 -44.80 -40.06 39.12
C ASP A 30 -45.78 -39.32 40.06
N CYS A 31 -47.03 -39.11 39.65
CA CYS A 31 -48.07 -38.55 40.52
C CYS A 31 -48.39 -39.50 41.68
N HIS A 32 -48.57 -40.80 41.41
CA HIS A 32 -48.79 -41.79 42.48
C HIS A 32 -47.61 -41.89 43.46
N LEU A 33 -46.37 -41.90 42.97
CA LEU A 33 -45.15 -41.99 43.80
C LEU A 33 -44.97 -40.76 44.71
N ARG A 34 -45.52 -39.60 44.33
CA ARG A 34 -45.55 -38.39 45.15
C ARG A 34 -46.41 -38.55 46.40
N GLU A 35 -47.52 -39.28 46.27
CA GLU A 35 -48.53 -39.47 47.33
C GLU A 35 -48.29 -40.75 48.14
N CYS A 36 -47.76 -41.81 47.51
CA CYS A 36 -47.56 -43.12 48.12
C CYS A 36 -46.10 -43.39 48.52
N ARG A 37 -45.74 -43.01 49.75
CA ARG A 37 -44.39 -43.21 50.30
C ARG A 37 -43.87 -44.67 50.21
N PRO A 38 -44.67 -45.73 50.50
CA PRO A 38 -44.20 -47.11 50.35
C PRO A 38 -43.75 -47.46 48.92
N CYS A 39 -44.53 -47.05 47.91
CA CYS A 39 -44.18 -47.30 46.51
C CYS A 39 -42.96 -46.48 46.07
N LEU A 40 -42.78 -45.26 46.59
CA LEU A 40 -41.57 -44.48 46.36
C LEU A 40 -40.32 -45.10 47.01
N ASP A 41 -40.39 -45.51 48.27
CA ASP A 41 -39.26 -46.18 48.94
C ASP A 41 -38.93 -47.53 48.29
N GLN A 42 -39.90 -48.18 47.63
CA GLN A 42 -39.69 -49.38 46.81
C GLN A 42 -39.04 -49.04 45.46
N TYR A 43 -39.53 -48.03 44.75
CA TYR A 43 -38.94 -47.49 43.52
C TYR A 43 -37.47 -47.10 43.74
N VAL A 44 -37.17 -46.33 44.77
CA VAL A 44 -35.81 -45.86 45.14
C VAL A 44 -34.85 -47.02 45.46
N LYS A 45 -35.34 -48.18 45.89
CA LYS A 45 -34.51 -49.38 46.15
C LYS A 45 -34.18 -50.18 44.89
N ILE A 46 -35.08 -50.20 43.90
CA ILE A 46 -34.89 -50.95 42.65
C ILE A 46 -34.18 -50.11 41.57
N SER A 47 -34.34 -48.79 41.62
CA SER A 47 -33.68 -47.87 40.70
C SER A 47 -32.24 -47.60 41.14
N LYS A 48 -31.32 -47.63 40.17
CA LYS A 48 -29.92 -47.26 40.40
C LYS A 48 -29.79 -45.74 40.20
N PRO A 49 -29.23 -44.98 41.15
CA PRO A 49 -29.10 -43.54 41.00
C PRO A 49 -28.21 -43.19 39.79
N ALA A 50 -28.67 -42.24 38.97
CA ALA A 50 -28.00 -41.85 37.74
C ALA A 50 -26.76 -40.95 37.93
N PHE A 51 -26.41 -40.63 39.19
CA PHE A 51 -25.25 -39.82 39.55
C PHE A 51 -24.61 -40.32 40.86
N THR A 52 -23.28 -40.24 40.93
CA THR A 52 -22.48 -40.43 42.15
C THR A 52 -21.40 -39.34 42.23
N PRO A 53 -21.04 -38.82 43.43
CA PRO A 53 -21.47 -39.24 44.77
C PRO A 53 -22.95 -38.96 45.07
N GLU A 54 -23.49 -39.64 46.08
CA GLU A 54 -24.86 -39.43 46.54
C GLU A 54 -25.06 -38.00 47.08
N ILE A 55 -26.26 -37.46 46.87
CA ILE A 55 -26.64 -36.12 47.34
C ILE A 55 -27.64 -36.29 48.48
N PRO A 56 -27.44 -35.62 49.64
CA PRO A 56 -28.34 -35.73 50.79
C PRO A 56 -29.80 -35.53 50.41
N ASP A 57 -30.65 -36.43 50.90
CA ASP A 57 -32.10 -36.49 50.65
C ASP A 57 -32.52 -36.53 49.18
N CYS A 58 -31.63 -36.82 48.22
CA CYS A 58 -31.92 -36.81 46.78
C CYS A 58 -31.62 -38.14 46.10
N HIS A 59 -32.66 -38.79 45.56
CA HIS A 59 -32.51 -39.92 44.65
C HIS A 59 -32.52 -39.43 43.20
N VAL A 60 -31.38 -39.54 42.51
CA VAL A 60 -31.18 -39.01 41.15
C VAL A 60 -31.72 -40.00 40.12
N VAL A 61 -32.78 -39.60 39.40
CA VAL A 61 -33.49 -40.48 38.45
C VAL A 61 -32.77 -40.54 37.10
N LYS A 62 -32.58 -39.39 36.43
CA LYS A 62 -31.90 -39.32 35.14
C LYS A 62 -31.40 -37.93 34.80
N GLU A 63 -30.41 -37.86 33.91
CA GLU A 63 -29.94 -36.63 33.30
C GLU A 63 -31.05 -36.06 32.39
N ILE A 64 -31.39 -34.79 32.56
CA ILE A 64 -32.39 -34.06 31.74
C ILE A 64 -31.76 -32.92 30.93
N GLY A 65 -30.53 -32.53 31.25
CA GLY A 65 -29.78 -31.55 30.45
C GLY A 65 -28.32 -31.47 30.87
N ARG A 66 -27.46 -31.11 29.91
CA ARG A 66 -26.03 -30.86 30.14
C ARG A 66 -25.66 -29.52 29.56
N GLY A 67 -25.03 -28.67 30.37
CA GLY A 67 -24.61 -27.33 29.98
C GLY A 67 -23.14 -27.07 30.29
N ARG A 68 -22.66 -25.90 29.86
CA ARG A 68 -21.26 -25.47 30.04
C ARG A 68 -20.76 -25.57 31.49
N PHE A 69 -21.63 -25.28 32.46
CA PHE A 69 -21.26 -25.14 33.87
C PHE A 69 -21.61 -26.36 34.74
N GLY A 70 -22.26 -27.38 34.18
CA GLY A 70 -22.74 -28.52 34.96
C GLY A 70 -23.80 -29.37 34.27
N VAL A 71 -24.30 -30.35 35.01
CA VAL A 71 -25.33 -31.30 34.56
C VAL A 71 -26.60 -31.09 35.39
N VAL A 72 -27.75 -31.13 34.73
CA VAL A 72 -29.08 -31.06 35.35
C VAL A 72 -29.72 -32.45 35.29
N TYR A 73 -30.18 -32.92 36.44
CA TYR A 73 -30.85 -34.20 36.63
C TYR A 73 -32.28 -33.99 37.12
N LYS A 74 -33.21 -34.84 36.68
CA LYS A 74 -34.46 -35.08 37.38
C LYS A 74 -34.15 -35.93 38.61
N ALA A 75 -34.60 -35.52 39.79
CA ALA A 75 -34.42 -36.26 41.02
C ALA A 75 -35.69 -36.27 41.87
N TRP A 76 -35.83 -37.27 42.73
CA TRP A 76 -36.76 -37.25 43.84
C TRP A 76 -36.06 -36.61 45.04
N TRP A 77 -36.59 -35.49 45.53
CA TRP A 77 -36.22 -34.95 46.83
C TRP A 77 -37.10 -35.62 47.88
N LEU A 78 -36.48 -36.37 48.79
CA LEU A 78 -37.11 -37.28 49.75
C LEU A 78 -37.33 -36.65 51.14
N LYS A 79 -36.87 -35.40 51.31
CA LYS A 79 -36.95 -34.59 52.53
C LYS A 79 -38.39 -34.12 52.77
N ASP A 80 -38.87 -34.26 54.00
CA ASP A 80 -40.22 -33.92 54.45
C ASP A 80 -41.34 -34.54 53.58
N GLN A 81 -41.79 -33.83 52.54
CA GLN A 81 -42.75 -34.31 51.54
C GLN A 81 -42.05 -34.63 50.22
N PRO A 82 -42.11 -35.88 49.73
CA PRO A 82 -41.52 -36.25 48.46
C PRO A 82 -42.00 -35.41 47.29
N ARG A 83 -41.07 -34.89 46.50
CA ARG A 83 -41.38 -34.22 45.23
C ARG A 83 -40.29 -34.44 44.19
N ILE A 84 -40.69 -34.28 42.93
CA ILE A 84 -39.76 -34.23 41.80
C ILE A 84 -39.13 -32.85 41.75
N VAL A 85 -37.81 -32.82 41.62
CA VAL A 85 -36.99 -31.60 41.57
C VAL A 85 -36.02 -31.66 40.40
N ALA A 86 -35.59 -30.50 39.93
CA ALA A 86 -34.42 -30.37 39.08
C ALA A 86 -33.19 -30.17 39.99
N LEU A 87 -32.23 -31.07 39.88
CA LEU A 87 -30.97 -31.05 40.60
C LEU A 87 -29.87 -30.64 39.63
N LYS A 88 -29.21 -29.50 39.86
CA LYS A 88 -28.05 -29.10 39.07
C LYS A 88 -26.76 -29.31 39.85
N VAL A 89 -25.83 -30.03 39.24
CA VAL A 89 -24.49 -30.32 39.77
C VAL A 89 -23.45 -29.56 38.94
N LEU A 90 -22.67 -28.72 39.61
CA LEU A 90 -21.66 -27.85 39.01
C LEU A 90 -20.24 -28.35 39.36
N SER A 91 -19.42 -28.52 38.34
CA SER A 91 -17.99 -28.84 38.49
C SER A 91 -17.18 -27.56 38.70
N LEU A 92 -17.25 -26.99 39.90
CA LEU A 92 -16.47 -25.82 40.30
C LEU A 92 -15.17 -26.25 41.00
N GLY A 93 -14.04 -25.73 40.51
CA GLY A 93 -12.75 -25.85 41.20
C GLY A 93 -12.43 -24.56 41.96
N GLY A 94 -11.81 -24.67 43.14
CA GLY A 94 -11.36 -23.53 43.93
C GLY A 94 -12.31 -23.08 45.04
N GLU A 95 -11.73 -22.49 46.09
CA GLU A 95 -12.46 -21.99 47.27
C GLU A 95 -13.18 -20.65 47.00
N MET A 96 -12.66 -19.86 46.07
CA MET A 96 -13.21 -18.57 45.66
C MET A 96 -14.54 -18.76 44.90
N GLU A 97 -14.57 -19.74 44.02
CA GLU A 97 -15.71 -20.17 43.21
C GLU A 97 -16.82 -20.73 44.09
N ARG A 98 -16.48 -21.55 45.09
CA ARG A 98 -17.43 -22.02 46.14
C ARG A 98 -18.01 -20.86 46.95
N THR A 99 -17.18 -19.90 47.32
CA THR A 99 -17.62 -18.70 48.07
C THR A 99 -18.58 -17.82 47.25
N ARG A 100 -18.29 -17.64 45.96
CA ARG A 100 -19.15 -16.93 44.99
C ARG A 100 -20.48 -17.67 44.80
N PHE A 101 -20.43 -18.99 44.55
CA PHE A 101 -21.61 -19.85 44.44
C PHE A 101 -22.53 -19.72 45.66
N ASN A 102 -21.98 -19.86 46.88
CA ASN A 102 -22.74 -19.73 48.13
C ASN A 102 -23.39 -18.35 48.28
N ARG A 103 -22.71 -17.28 47.87
CA ARG A 103 -23.28 -15.93 47.89
C ARG A 103 -24.45 -15.80 46.92
N GLU A 104 -24.28 -16.19 45.67
CA GLU A 104 -25.30 -16.00 44.63
C GLU A 104 -26.51 -16.93 44.84
N ILE A 105 -26.30 -18.20 45.23
CA ILE A 105 -27.40 -19.13 45.54
C ILE A 105 -28.20 -18.68 46.78
N SER A 106 -27.56 -17.98 47.74
CA SER A 106 -28.27 -17.42 48.91
C SER A 106 -29.21 -16.25 48.58
N VAL A 107 -29.02 -15.62 47.41
CA VAL A 107 -29.96 -14.63 46.86
C VAL A 107 -31.09 -15.35 46.13
N LEU A 108 -30.77 -16.33 45.27
CA LEU A 108 -31.76 -17.12 44.53
C LEU A 108 -32.75 -17.86 45.44
N LYS A 109 -32.29 -18.39 46.58
CA LYS A 109 -33.14 -19.01 47.62
C LYS A 109 -34.16 -18.06 48.27
N LYS A 110 -34.02 -16.74 48.11
CA LYS A 110 -34.92 -15.72 48.68
C LYS A 110 -35.93 -15.19 47.66
N ILE A 111 -35.77 -15.53 46.38
CA ILE A 111 -36.68 -15.10 45.33
C ILE A 111 -37.95 -15.95 45.41
N ASP A 112 -39.10 -15.27 45.42
CA ASP A 112 -40.41 -15.90 45.31
C ASP A 112 -41.26 -15.10 44.29
N SER A 113 -41.18 -15.48 43.02
CA SER A 113 -42.01 -14.95 41.93
C SER A 113 -42.47 -16.12 41.04
N PRO A 114 -43.73 -16.13 40.56
CA PRO A 114 -44.23 -17.15 39.64
C PRO A 114 -43.41 -17.28 38.35
N GLY A 115 -42.70 -16.23 37.93
CA GLY A 115 -41.89 -16.24 36.71
C GLY A 115 -40.46 -16.75 36.90
N ILE A 116 -40.08 -17.18 38.10
CA ILE A 116 -38.69 -17.53 38.45
C ILE A 116 -38.67 -18.89 39.14
N VAL A 117 -37.88 -19.83 38.63
CA VAL A 117 -37.81 -21.17 39.22
C VAL A 117 -37.15 -21.11 40.60
N LYS A 118 -37.91 -21.54 41.61
CA LYS A 118 -37.54 -21.44 43.02
C LYS A 118 -36.37 -22.36 43.35
N CYS A 119 -35.30 -21.80 43.92
CA CYS A 119 -34.22 -22.59 44.50
C CYS A 119 -34.65 -23.09 45.89
N LEU A 120 -34.75 -24.42 46.02
CA LEU A 120 -35.23 -25.10 47.22
C LEU A 120 -34.09 -25.39 48.20
N ASP A 121 -32.99 -25.97 47.72
CA ASP A 121 -31.81 -26.25 48.55
C ASP A 121 -30.48 -26.17 47.77
N SER A 122 -29.35 -26.21 48.48
CA SER A 122 -28.00 -26.09 47.91
C SER A 122 -26.94 -26.66 48.85
N GLY A 123 -25.90 -27.28 48.31
CA GLY A 123 -24.83 -27.85 49.13
C GLY A 123 -23.58 -28.25 48.34
N LEU A 124 -22.75 -29.06 48.99
CA LEU A 124 -21.55 -29.66 48.42
C LEU A 124 -21.68 -31.18 48.43
N ALA A 125 -21.37 -31.84 47.32
CA ALA A 125 -21.36 -33.29 47.17
C ALA A 125 -19.96 -33.72 46.70
N GLY A 126 -19.12 -34.15 47.65
CA GLY A 126 -17.68 -34.23 47.43
C GLY A 126 -17.11 -32.85 47.08
N ASP A 127 -16.43 -32.75 45.95
CA ASP A 127 -15.90 -31.46 45.46
C ASP A 127 -16.87 -30.64 44.61
N ALA A 128 -18.02 -31.21 44.20
CA ALA A 128 -18.99 -30.54 43.35
C ALA A 128 -19.96 -29.67 44.18
N CYS A 129 -20.33 -28.51 43.64
CA CYS A 129 -21.43 -27.70 44.17
C CYS A 129 -22.74 -28.18 43.56
N TYR A 130 -23.82 -28.22 44.33
CA TYR A 130 -25.15 -28.53 43.78
C TYR A 130 -26.22 -27.57 44.30
N TYR A 131 -27.28 -27.42 43.51
CA TYR A 131 -28.54 -26.84 43.97
C TYR A 131 -29.74 -27.60 43.44
N ILE A 132 -30.80 -27.56 44.24
CA ILE A 132 -32.08 -28.20 44.02
C ILE A 132 -33.08 -27.08 43.74
N MET A 133 -33.88 -27.22 42.69
CA MET A 133 -34.90 -26.26 42.29
C MET A 133 -36.19 -26.98 41.84
N ASP A 134 -37.31 -26.28 41.79
CA ASP A 134 -38.57 -26.88 41.34
C ASP A 134 -38.45 -27.40 39.89
N HIS A 135 -39.02 -28.58 39.64
CA HIS A 135 -39.03 -29.19 38.30
C HIS A 135 -40.23 -28.68 37.50
N VAL A 136 -40.02 -27.62 36.71
CA VAL A 136 -41.03 -27.08 35.79
C VAL A 136 -41.25 -28.05 34.62
N GLN A 137 -42.52 -28.34 34.31
CA GLN A 137 -42.92 -29.00 33.06
C GLN A 137 -43.27 -27.91 32.03
N GLY A 138 -42.77 -28.04 30.81
CA GLY A 138 -42.95 -27.05 29.76
C GLY A 138 -41.98 -27.24 28.60
N VAL A 139 -42.05 -26.34 27.62
CA VAL A 139 -41.16 -26.31 26.44
C VAL A 139 -40.24 -25.08 26.50
N HIS A 140 -39.04 -25.15 25.93
CA HIS A 140 -38.14 -23.99 25.89
C HIS A 140 -38.68 -22.87 25.00
N LEU A 141 -38.29 -21.62 25.26
CA LEU A 141 -38.78 -20.47 24.50
C LEU A 141 -38.39 -20.53 23.00
N ASP A 142 -37.24 -21.10 22.64
CA ASP A 142 -36.87 -21.28 21.22
C ASP A 142 -37.80 -22.26 20.51
N GLU A 143 -38.10 -23.40 21.16
CA GLU A 143 -39.11 -24.35 20.68
C GLU A 143 -40.49 -23.69 20.60
N TYR A 144 -40.93 -23.00 21.66
CA TYR A 144 -42.22 -22.31 21.70
C TYR A 144 -42.38 -21.29 20.56
N MET A 145 -41.34 -20.51 20.28
CA MET A 145 -41.33 -19.52 19.20
C MET A 145 -41.26 -20.15 17.80
N SER A 146 -40.76 -21.38 17.68
CA SER A 146 -40.59 -22.09 16.40
C SER A 146 -41.86 -22.79 15.88
N VAL A 147 -42.83 -23.11 16.75
CA VAL A 147 -44.04 -23.85 16.36
C VAL A 147 -44.81 -23.12 15.25
N ALA A 148 -45.01 -23.83 14.13
CA ALA A 148 -45.75 -23.33 12.98
C ALA A 148 -47.22 -23.07 13.33
N GLY A 149 -47.76 -21.95 12.84
CA GLY A 149 -49.17 -21.58 13.03
C GLY A 149 -49.45 -20.63 14.22
N ARG A 150 -48.54 -20.48 15.19
CA ARG A 150 -48.68 -19.43 16.24
C ARG A 150 -48.59 -18.03 15.63
N SER A 151 -49.54 -17.16 15.94
CA SER A 151 -49.54 -15.78 15.42
C SER A 151 -48.42 -14.95 16.08
N LEU A 152 -48.07 -13.82 15.47
CA LEU A 152 -47.10 -12.92 16.09
C LEU A 152 -47.63 -12.35 17.42
N ASN A 153 -48.93 -12.11 17.55
CA ASN A 153 -49.52 -11.59 18.78
C ASN A 153 -49.40 -12.59 19.93
N ASP A 154 -49.62 -13.89 19.69
CA ASP A 154 -49.45 -14.94 20.71
C ASP A 154 -47.99 -14.99 21.19
N LYS A 155 -47.05 -14.88 20.25
CA LYS A 155 -45.61 -14.83 20.54
C LYS A 155 -45.24 -13.57 21.33
N LEU A 156 -45.76 -12.41 20.96
CA LEU A 156 -45.54 -11.16 21.69
C LEU A 156 -46.16 -11.20 23.09
N ALA A 157 -47.32 -11.81 23.28
CA ALA A 157 -47.96 -11.96 24.58
C ALA A 157 -47.13 -12.83 25.54
N VAL A 158 -46.56 -13.94 25.07
CA VAL A 158 -45.61 -14.73 25.88
C VAL A 158 -44.32 -13.95 26.12
N PHE A 159 -43.82 -13.19 25.13
CA PHE A 159 -42.62 -12.37 25.30
C PHE A 159 -42.81 -11.21 26.29
N GLU A 160 -44.00 -10.64 26.36
CA GLU A 160 -44.40 -9.64 27.36
C GLU A 160 -44.32 -10.22 28.78
N ARG A 161 -44.88 -11.42 29.00
CA ARG A 161 -44.75 -12.14 30.27
C ARG A 161 -43.29 -12.45 30.62
N VAL A 162 -42.46 -12.80 29.63
CA VAL A 162 -41.00 -12.99 29.84
C VAL A 162 -40.35 -11.70 30.32
N CYS A 163 -40.73 -10.55 29.74
CA CYS A 163 -40.24 -9.24 30.18
C CYS A 163 -40.69 -8.92 31.62
N ARG A 164 -41.90 -9.32 32.04
CA ARG A 164 -42.35 -9.18 33.44
C ARG A 164 -41.58 -10.10 34.40
N ALA A 165 -41.36 -11.37 34.06
CA ALA A 165 -40.55 -12.28 34.87
C ALA A 165 -39.10 -11.77 35.08
N VAL A 166 -38.51 -11.15 34.04
CA VAL A 166 -37.19 -10.50 34.17
C VAL A 166 -37.28 -9.22 35.02
N ALA A 167 -38.35 -8.44 34.92
CA ALA A 167 -38.57 -7.26 35.75
C ALA A 167 -38.73 -7.61 37.24
N ASP A 168 -39.41 -8.69 37.57
CA ASP A 168 -39.55 -9.22 38.94
C ASP A 168 -38.19 -9.61 39.55
N ALA A 169 -37.29 -10.17 38.74
CA ALA A 169 -35.92 -10.47 39.15
C ALA A 169 -35.11 -9.19 39.40
N HIS A 170 -35.19 -8.22 38.47
CA HIS A 170 -34.52 -6.91 38.60
C HIS A 170 -35.01 -6.13 39.82
N ALA A 171 -36.31 -6.15 40.11
CA ALA A 171 -36.91 -5.53 41.30
C ALA A 171 -36.42 -6.14 42.62
N GLN A 172 -36.01 -7.41 42.60
CA GLN A 172 -35.38 -8.11 43.73
C GLN A 172 -33.85 -7.97 43.76
N GLY A 173 -33.28 -7.15 42.87
CA GLY A 173 -31.84 -6.86 42.79
C GLY A 173 -31.02 -7.93 42.07
N VAL A 174 -31.66 -8.78 41.25
CA VAL A 174 -31.04 -9.97 40.63
C VAL A 174 -31.00 -9.83 39.11
N VAL A 175 -29.77 -9.71 38.58
CA VAL A 175 -29.49 -9.66 37.14
C VAL A 175 -29.21 -11.08 36.63
N HIS A 176 -29.80 -11.48 35.49
CA HIS A 176 -29.72 -12.85 34.99
C HIS A 176 -28.37 -13.18 34.33
N ARG A 177 -27.82 -12.24 33.55
CA ARG A 177 -26.48 -12.28 32.89
C ARG A 177 -26.25 -13.35 31.81
N ASP A 178 -26.86 -14.53 31.91
CA ASP A 178 -26.85 -15.59 30.88
C ASP A 178 -28.28 -15.87 30.36
N LEU A 179 -29.08 -14.82 30.15
CA LEU A 179 -30.43 -14.95 29.61
C LEU A 179 -30.35 -15.47 28.15
N LYS A 180 -31.19 -16.44 27.79
CA LYS A 180 -31.31 -17.00 26.44
C LYS A 180 -32.58 -17.86 26.35
N PRO A 181 -33.10 -18.17 25.14
CA PRO A 181 -34.37 -18.90 25.02
C PRO A 181 -34.40 -20.28 25.73
N ARG A 182 -33.25 -20.96 25.83
CA ARG A 182 -33.13 -22.25 26.55
C ARG A 182 -33.10 -22.13 28.08
N ASN A 183 -32.88 -20.92 28.60
CA ASN A 183 -32.97 -20.63 30.04
C ASN A 183 -34.38 -20.12 30.40
N ILE A 184 -35.37 -20.32 29.54
CA ILE A 184 -36.76 -19.89 29.73
C ILE A 184 -37.63 -21.09 29.32
N LEU A 185 -38.37 -21.65 30.27
CA LEU A 185 -39.43 -22.63 29.99
C LEU A 185 -40.78 -21.92 29.92
N ILE A 186 -41.64 -22.37 29.01
CA ILE A 186 -43.04 -21.97 28.94
C ILE A 186 -43.86 -23.20 29.35
N ASP A 187 -44.63 -23.08 30.43
CA ASP A 187 -45.53 -24.14 30.89
C ASP A 187 -46.83 -24.20 30.05
N ASP A 188 -47.71 -25.15 30.38
CA ASP A 188 -48.96 -25.39 29.66
C ASP A 188 -49.96 -24.23 29.79
N ASP A 189 -49.87 -23.40 30.84
CA ASP A 189 -50.64 -22.15 31.04
C ASP A 189 -50.04 -20.95 30.27
N GLY A 190 -48.92 -21.17 29.58
CA GLY A 190 -48.18 -20.14 28.87
C GLY A 190 -47.44 -19.16 29.79
N GLN A 191 -47.14 -19.55 31.04
CA GLN A 191 -46.33 -18.76 31.94
C GLN A 191 -44.83 -19.05 31.72
N PRO A 192 -43.99 -18.01 31.68
CA PRO A 192 -42.55 -18.16 31.52
C PRO A 192 -41.85 -18.35 32.85
N HIS A 193 -41.04 -19.39 32.94
CA HIS A 193 -40.21 -19.74 34.08
C HIS A 193 -38.74 -19.53 33.74
N LEU A 194 -38.11 -18.52 34.37
CA LEU A 194 -36.69 -18.23 34.22
C LEU A 194 -35.85 -19.27 34.97
N LEU A 195 -34.96 -19.92 34.24
CA LEU A 195 -33.98 -20.90 34.72
C LEU A 195 -32.59 -20.28 34.80
N ASP A 196 -31.74 -20.81 35.69
CA ASP A 196 -30.29 -20.66 35.57
C ASP A 196 -29.78 -19.20 35.43
N PHE A 197 -30.20 -18.34 36.36
CA PHE A 197 -29.47 -17.12 36.72
C PHE A 197 -27.98 -17.45 36.81
N GLY A 198 -27.12 -16.62 36.21
CA GLY A 198 -25.74 -17.01 35.88
C GLY A 198 -24.77 -17.10 37.06
N VAL A 199 -24.98 -18.04 38.00
CA VAL A 199 -24.26 -18.24 39.29
C VAL A 199 -22.72 -18.36 39.15
N CYS A 200 -22.23 -18.53 37.92
CA CYS A 200 -20.82 -18.72 37.58
C CYS A 200 -20.34 -17.81 36.43
N ALA A 201 -21.20 -16.94 35.89
CA ALA A 201 -20.95 -16.24 34.62
C ALA A 201 -20.22 -14.88 34.77
N VAL A 202 -20.03 -14.40 36.01
CA VAL A 202 -19.75 -12.98 36.27
C VAL A 202 -18.33 -12.55 35.92
N GLU A 203 -17.32 -13.41 36.12
CA GLU A 203 -15.90 -13.08 35.89
C GLU A 203 -15.08 -14.31 35.45
N GLN A 204 -15.18 -14.71 34.18
CA GLN A 204 -14.13 -15.50 33.52
C GLN A 204 -13.39 -14.59 32.53
N PRO A 205 -12.22 -14.03 32.87
CA PRO A 205 -11.43 -13.20 31.95
C PRO A 205 -10.82 -14.00 30.79
N GLU A 206 -10.77 -15.32 30.92
CA GLU A 206 -9.99 -16.21 30.08
C GLU A 206 -10.89 -17.18 29.29
N TRP A 207 -11.30 -16.75 28.10
CA TRP A 207 -11.77 -17.64 27.02
C TRP A 207 -10.64 -18.03 26.07
N GLY A 208 -9.41 -18.04 26.58
CA GLY A 208 -8.27 -18.77 26.07
C GLY A 208 -7.62 -19.51 27.23
N THR A 209 -7.10 -20.72 26.98
CA THR A 209 -6.24 -21.52 27.89
C THR A 209 -6.82 -21.94 29.25
N SER A 210 -7.79 -22.87 29.25
CA SER A 210 -7.97 -23.80 30.39
C SER A 210 -8.59 -25.14 29.97
N ASP A 211 -7.81 -26.22 30.00
CA ASP A 211 -8.18 -27.59 29.54
C ASP A 211 -9.13 -28.36 30.48
N ARG A 212 -10.09 -27.70 31.14
CA ARG A 212 -10.91 -28.31 32.21
C ARG A 212 -12.42 -28.12 32.15
N CYS A 213 -12.96 -27.60 31.04
CA CYS A 213 -14.39 -27.72 30.72
C CYS A 213 -14.55 -28.47 29.40
N THR A 214 -15.23 -29.63 29.44
CA THR A 214 -15.53 -30.44 28.26
C THR A 214 -16.61 -29.74 27.41
N ILE A 215 -16.20 -28.80 26.57
CA ILE A 215 -17.07 -28.12 25.62
C ILE A 215 -17.52 -29.16 24.59
N THR A 216 -18.76 -29.61 24.72
CA THR A 216 -19.45 -30.33 23.65
C THR A 216 -19.68 -29.38 22.48
N SER A 217 -19.28 -29.79 21.28
CA SER A 217 -19.65 -29.21 19.97
C SER A 217 -19.39 -27.70 19.72
N PRO A 218 -18.78 -27.30 18.58
CA PRO A 218 -18.63 -25.89 18.20
C PRO A 218 -19.93 -25.06 18.13
N GLY A 219 -21.09 -25.72 18.02
CA GLY A 219 -22.41 -25.08 18.02
C GLY A 219 -22.81 -24.48 19.37
N ASP A 220 -22.49 -25.13 20.48
CA ASP A 220 -22.94 -24.71 21.83
C ASP A 220 -22.22 -23.43 22.28
N VAL A 221 -20.96 -23.27 21.85
CA VAL A 221 -20.17 -22.04 22.02
C VAL A 221 -20.83 -20.88 21.28
N ILE A 222 -21.24 -21.06 20.03
CA ILE A 222 -21.92 -20.03 19.24
C ILE A 222 -23.29 -19.71 19.85
N GLY A 223 -24.03 -20.73 20.31
CA GLY A 223 -25.35 -20.57 20.91
C GLY A 223 -25.37 -19.68 22.15
N THR A 224 -24.34 -19.74 22.99
CA THR A 224 -24.21 -18.86 24.16
C THR A 224 -23.76 -17.45 23.77
N LEU A 225 -22.85 -17.31 22.80
CA LEU A 225 -22.36 -16.02 22.32
C LEU A 225 -23.41 -15.17 21.59
N LYS A 226 -24.41 -15.82 21.00
CA LYS A 226 -25.49 -15.22 20.22
C LYS A 226 -26.20 -14.07 20.96
N TYR A 227 -26.52 -14.29 22.22
CA TYR A 227 -27.35 -13.36 23.02
C TYR A 227 -26.53 -12.35 23.85
N MET A 228 -25.20 -12.35 23.70
CA MET A 228 -24.28 -11.57 24.50
C MET A 228 -24.39 -10.06 24.24
N SER A 229 -24.38 -9.27 25.32
CA SER A 229 -24.30 -7.81 25.24
C SER A 229 -22.89 -7.30 24.92
N PRO A 230 -22.72 -6.09 24.36
CA PRO A 230 -21.41 -5.57 23.98
C PRO A 230 -20.44 -5.39 25.16
N GLU A 231 -20.95 -4.99 26.33
CA GLU A 231 -20.19 -4.88 27.58
C GLU A 231 -19.66 -6.24 28.07
N GLN A 232 -20.47 -7.30 27.98
CA GLN A 232 -20.03 -8.68 28.22
C GLN A 232 -19.01 -9.12 27.16
N ALA A 233 -19.24 -8.79 25.88
CA ALA A 233 -18.31 -9.10 24.81
C ALA A 233 -16.95 -8.42 24.99
N TRP A 234 -16.86 -7.28 25.66
CA TRP A 234 -15.58 -6.63 26.02
C TRP A 234 -14.91 -7.20 27.28
N GLY A 235 -15.46 -8.25 27.89
CA GLY A 235 -14.86 -8.96 29.01
C GLY A 235 -15.07 -8.28 30.37
N GLY A 236 -16.14 -7.50 30.55
CA GLY A 236 -16.56 -6.97 31.86
C GLY A 236 -15.70 -5.84 32.47
N VAL A 237 -14.50 -5.57 31.94
CA VAL A 237 -13.62 -4.48 32.43
C VAL A 237 -14.08 -3.09 31.96
N ALA A 238 -15.04 -3.02 31.03
CA ALA A 238 -15.60 -1.78 30.47
C ALA A 238 -17.01 -1.47 31.00
N GLY A 239 -17.13 -1.39 32.34
CA GLY A 239 -18.39 -1.11 33.03
C GLY A 239 -19.01 -2.36 33.64
N THR A 240 -19.63 -2.18 34.81
CA THR A 240 -20.35 -3.23 35.55
C THR A 240 -21.49 -3.81 34.72
N VAL A 241 -21.53 -5.15 34.56
CA VAL A 241 -22.66 -5.87 33.95
C VAL A 241 -23.87 -5.80 34.89
N ASP A 242 -24.81 -4.92 34.54
CA ASP A 242 -26.05 -4.61 35.27
C ASP A 242 -27.29 -5.14 34.52
N GLU A 243 -28.49 -4.81 35.03
CA GLU A 243 -29.79 -5.16 34.47
C GLU A 243 -29.95 -4.83 32.98
N ARG A 244 -29.23 -3.82 32.47
CA ARG A 244 -29.33 -3.35 31.09
C ARG A 244 -28.70 -4.34 30.10
N SER A 245 -27.82 -5.22 30.56
CA SER A 245 -27.31 -6.34 29.75
C SER A 245 -28.43 -7.32 29.42
N ASP A 246 -29.32 -7.64 30.38
CA ASP A 246 -30.49 -8.48 30.13
C ASP A 246 -31.47 -7.78 29.16
N LEU A 247 -31.61 -6.45 29.21
CA LEU A 247 -32.42 -5.68 28.25
C LEU A 247 -31.89 -5.76 26.81
N TRP A 248 -30.57 -5.81 26.63
CA TRP A 248 -29.99 -6.08 25.31
C TRP A 248 -30.37 -7.47 24.83
N THR A 249 -30.25 -8.47 25.69
CA THR A 249 -30.58 -9.87 25.37
C THR A 249 -32.07 -10.06 25.05
N LEU A 250 -32.97 -9.43 25.81
CA LEU A 250 -34.40 -9.33 25.47
C LEU A 250 -34.59 -8.67 24.09
N GLY A 251 -33.83 -7.61 23.78
CA GLY A 251 -33.82 -6.99 22.45
C GLY A 251 -33.37 -7.93 21.32
N VAL A 252 -32.40 -8.81 21.59
CA VAL A 252 -31.96 -9.84 20.62
C VAL A 252 -33.07 -10.86 20.42
N MET A 253 -33.61 -11.45 21.49
CA MET A 253 -34.65 -12.47 21.38
C MET A 253 -35.94 -11.92 20.73
N LEU A 254 -36.36 -10.70 21.08
CA LEU A 254 -37.49 -10.02 20.44
C LEU A 254 -37.26 -9.80 18.93
N HIS A 255 -36.03 -9.48 18.51
CA HIS A 255 -35.69 -9.36 17.09
C HIS A 255 -35.93 -10.69 16.37
N GLU A 256 -35.49 -11.81 16.95
CA GLU A 256 -35.70 -13.13 16.35
C GLU A 256 -37.20 -13.49 16.31
N THR A 257 -37.96 -13.19 17.37
CA THR A 257 -39.41 -13.40 17.41
C THR A 257 -40.15 -12.65 16.30
N VAL A 258 -39.83 -11.37 16.05
CA VAL A 258 -40.55 -10.56 15.03
C VAL A 258 -40.06 -10.79 13.59
N THR A 259 -38.85 -11.33 13.41
CA THR A 259 -38.31 -11.68 12.07
C THR A 259 -38.53 -13.12 11.67
N GLY A 260 -38.97 -13.99 12.59
CA GLY A 260 -39.13 -15.42 12.34
C GLY A 260 -37.82 -16.22 12.43
N GLY A 261 -36.87 -15.77 13.26
CA GLY A 261 -35.61 -16.45 13.55
C GLY A 261 -34.35 -15.79 12.97
N GLU A 262 -34.44 -14.59 12.39
CA GLU A 262 -33.24 -13.86 11.98
C GLU A 262 -32.58 -13.15 13.16
N HIS A 263 -31.25 -13.30 13.27
CA HIS A 263 -30.45 -12.67 14.32
C HIS A 263 -30.01 -11.25 13.91
N PRO A 264 -29.92 -10.26 14.84
CA PRO A 264 -29.47 -8.88 14.53
C PRO A 264 -28.06 -8.77 13.91
N TYR A 265 -27.23 -9.80 14.06
CA TYR A 265 -25.93 -9.93 13.40
C TYR A 265 -25.89 -11.20 12.58
N SER A 266 -25.20 -11.14 11.42
CA SER A 266 -24.90 -12.36 10.67
C SER A 266 -24.14 -13.36 11.53
N LEU A 267 -24.58 -14.61 11.53
CA LEU A 267 -23.93 -15.73 12.22
C LEU A 267 -22.94 -16.51 11.33
N LYS A 268 -22.77 -16.07 10.06
CA LYS A 268 -21.87 -16.73 9.11
C LYS A 268 -20.40 -16.45 9.44
N ALA A 269 -19.57 -17.48 9.35
CA ALA A 269 -18.11 -17.34 9.39
C ALA A 269 -17.60 -16.41 8.28
N THR A 270 -16.39 -15.90 8.46
CA THR A 270 -15.63 -15.15 7.44
C THR A 270 -14.42 -15.96 7.01
N LEU A 271 -13.89 -15.71 5.81
CA LEU A 271 -12.70 -16.42 5.30
C LEU A 271 -11.54 -16.44 6.31
N ASP A 272 -11.38 -15.36 7.08
CA ASP A 272 -10.25 -15.17 7.98
C ASP A 272 -10.52 -15.59 9.45
N LYS A 273 -11.76 -15.97 9.81
CA LYS A 273 -12.15 -16.21 11.22
C LYS A 273 -13.29 -17.22 11.41
N PRO A 274 -13.22 -18.07 12.45
CA PRO A 274 -14.33 -18.95 12.83
C PRO A 274 -15.55 -18.14 13.28
N ALA A 275 -16.75 -18.72 13.14
CA ALA A 275 -18.02 -18.00 13.34
C ALA A 275 -18.18 -17.35 14.74
N HIS A 276 -17.69 -18.00 15.80
CA HIS A 276 -17.75 -17.46 17.16
C HIS A 276 -16.92 -16.18 17.33
N GLU A 277 -15.70 -16.15 16.78
CA GLU A 277 -14.83 -14.98 16.86
C GLU A 277 -15.31 -13.85 15.94
N ALA A 278 -15.81 -14.21 14.75
CA ALA A 278 -16.44 -13.26 13.83
C ALA A 278 -17.69 -12.59 14.46
N LEU A 279 -18.51 -13.34 15.20
CA LEU A 279 -19.67 -12.80 15.91
C LEU A 279 -19.27 -11.86 17.04
N LEU A 280 -18.31 -12.26 17.89
CA LEU A 280 -17.76 -11.38 18.93
C LEU A 280 -17.18 -10.09 18.34
N ASP A 281 -16.47 -10.18 17.21
CA ASP A 281 -15.88 -9.01 16.56
C ASP A 281 -16.96 -8.07 15.98
N ARG A 282 -18.06 -8.61 15.45
CA ARG A 282 -19.26 -7.85 15.04
C ARG A 282 -19.91 -7.13 16.22
N ILE A 283 -20.22 -7.83 17.31
CA ILE A 283 -20.82 -7.24 18.53
C ILE A 283 -19.93 -6.11 19.11
N ARG A 284 -18.60 -6.22 18.98
CA ARG A 284 -17.62 -5.22 19.46
C ARG A 284 -17.35 -4.04 18.51
N LYS A 285 -17.84 -4.06 17.26
CA LYS A 285 -17.43 -3.09 16.21
C LYS A 285 -18.55 -2.58 15.31
N GLU A 286 -19.58 -3.39 15.09
CA GLU A 286 -20.70 -3.13 14.18
C GLU A 286 -21.96 -2.81 15.01
N LEU A 287 -22.88 -2.04 14.42
CA LEU A 287 -24.19 -1.83 15.04
C LEU A 287 -25.14 -2.95 14.58
N PRO A 288 -26.05 -3.42 15.45
CA PRO A 288 -27.00 -4.48 15.10
C PRO A 288 -27.89 -4.02 13.95
N HIS A 289 -28.20 -4.96 13.05
CA HIS A 289 -29.24 -4.75 12.07
C HIS A 289 -30.58 -4.66 12.78
N LEU A 290 -31.44 -3.75 12.31
CA LEU A 290 -32.84 -3.68 12.71
C LEU A 290 -33.69 -3.98 11.48
N PRO A 291 -34.75 -4.78 11.62
CA PRO A 291 -35.61 -5.13 10.52
C PRO A 291 -36.47 -3.93 10.11
N ARG A 292 -37.05 -3.98 8.92
CA ARG A 292 -38.13 -3.07 8.52
C ARG A 292 -39.44 -3.84 8.61
N LEU A 293 -40.28 -3.49 9.57
CA LEU A 293 -41.49 -4.23 9.92
C LEU A 293 -42.74 -3.59 9.28
N THR A 294 -42.59 -3.05 8.07
CA THR A 294 -43.63 -2.26 7.39
C THR A 294 -44.88 -3.06 7.01
N SER A 295 -44.79 -4.38 6.97
CA SER A 295 -45.91 -5.31 6.74
C SER A 295 -46.56 -5.82 8.03
N ILE A 296 -46.07 -5.42 9.21
CA ILE A 296 -46.54 -5.89 10.51
C ILE A 296 -47.32 -4.76 11.21
N GLN A 297 -48.50 -5.07 11.71
CA GLN A 297 -49.30 -4.15 12.54
C GLN A 297 -48.55 -3.84 13.85
N GLY A 298 -48.39 -2.56 14.18
CA GLY A 298 -47.49 -2.14 15.28
C GLY A 298 -45.99 -2.19 14.95
N GLY A 299 -45.60 -2.58 13.72
CA GLY A 299 -44.20 -2.79 13.33
C GLY A 299 -43.28 -1.58 13.53
N ARG A 300 -43.80 -0.35 13.38
CA ARG A 300 -43.03 0.88 13.62
C ARG A 300 -42.69 1.09 15.10
N ASP A 301 -43.55 0.64 16.00
CA ASP A 301 -43.34 0.74 17.45
C ASP A 301 -42.39 -0.38 17.91
N LEU A 302 -42.51 -1.58 17.35
CA LEU A 302 -41.52 -2.65 17.48
C LEU A 302 -40.12 -2.21 16.99
N GLU A 303 -40.01 -1.49 15.86
CA GLU A 303 -38.74 -0.89 15.39
C GLU A 303 -38.15 0.13 16.39
N ILE A 304 -38.99 0.85 17.13
CA ILE A 304 -38.56 1.80 18.18
C ILE A 304 -38.06 1.04 19.41
N LEU A 305 -38.81 0.04 19.87
CA LEU A 305 -38.45 -0.82 21.02
C LEU A 305 -37.15 -1.58 20.75
N LEU A 306 -37.06 -2.32 19.64
CA LEU A 306 -35.83 -3.00 19.20
C LEU A 306 -34.66 -2.02 19.09
N GLY A 307 -34.90 -0.84 18.50
CA GLY A 307 -33.88 0.18 18.36
C GLY A 307 -33.37 0.73 19.69
N ARG A 308 -34.18 0.71 20.75
CA ARG A 308 -33.80 1.08 22.12
C ARG A 308 -33.11 -0.08 22.82
N CYS A 309 -33.70 -1.27 22.90
CA CYS A 309 -33.08 -2.43 23.55
C CYS A 309 -31.69 -2.75 22.97
N LEU A 310 -31.55 -2.72 21.64
CA LEU A 310 -30.29 -2.93 20.91
C LEU A 310 -29.44 -1.65 20.76
N ALA A 311 -29.58 -0.68 21.68
CA ALA A 311 -28.67 0.47 21.75
C ALA A 311 -27.31 0.05 22.33
N TRP A 312 -26.24 0.48 21.67
CA TRP A 312 -24.88 0.04 22.01
C TRP A 312 -24.42 0.56 23.37
N GLU A 313 -24.69 1.84 23.64
CA GLU A 313 -24.45 2.51 24.93
C GLU A 313 -25.58 2.11 25.92
N PRO A 314 -25.28 1.47 27.07
CA PRO A 314 -26.32 0.98 28.01
C PRO A 314 -27.32 2.05 28.46
N ASP A 315 -26.87 3.28 28.73
CA ASP A 315 -27.74 4.42 29.11
C ASP A 315 -28.77 4.81 28.01
N ARG A 316 -28.58 4.32 26.78
CA ARG A 316 -29.51 4.54 25.67
C ARG A 316 -30.50 3.38 25.47
N ARG A 317 -30.47 2.35 26.31
CA ARG A 317 -31.44 1.26 26.28
C ARG A 317 -32.79 1.70 26.83
N ILE A 318 -33.81 0.84 26.70
CA ILE A 318 -35.07 1.02 27.41
C ILE A 318 -34.81 1.07 28.93
N GLU A 319 -35.68 1.72 29.68
CA GLU A 319 -35.40 2.07 31.08
C GLU A 319 -35.34 0.85 32.00
N SER A 320 -36.24 -0.13 31.78
CA SER A 320 -36.32 -1.37 32.55
C SER A 320 -37.04 -2.46 31.75
N ALA A 321 -37.02 -3.70 32.24
CA ALA A 321 -37.77 -4.80 31.63
C ALA A 321 -39.29 -4.60 31.79
N ALA A 322 -39.75 -3.96 32.88
CA ALA A 322 -41.15 -3.58 33.07
C ALA A 322 -41.60 -2.55 32.01
N ALA A 323 -40.77 -1.54 31.71
CA ALA A 323 -41.08 -0.57 30.66
C ALA A 323 -41.15 -1.22 29.26
N LEU A 324 -40.37 -2.28 29.01
CA LEU A 324 -40.47 -3.08 27.79
C LEU A 324 -41.76 -3.91 27.76
N ALA A 325 -42.15 -4.54 28.87
CA ALA A 325 -43.40 -5.29 28.97
C ALA A 325 -44.62 -4.39 28.72
N ASP A 326 -44.70 -3.24 29.40
CA ASP A 326 -45.80 -2.28 29.23
C ASP A 326 -45.92 -1.76 27.78
N ASP A 327 -44.81 -1.47 27.10
CA ASP A 327 -44.86 -1.04 25.70
C ASP A 327 -45.09 -2.19 24.72
N LEU A 328 -44.76 -3.43 25.06
CA LEU A 328 -45.18 -4.61 24.29
C LEU A 328 -46.69 -4.86 24.43
N ASP A 329 -47.25 -4.73 25.63
CA ASP A 329 -48.70 -4.79 25.86
C ASP A 329 -49.44 -3.69 25.06
N HIS A 330 -48.91 -2.45 25.06
CA HIS A 330 -49.42 -1.41 24.19
C HIS A 330 -49.38 -1.81 22.70
N VAL A 331 -48.31 -2.42 22.21
CA VAL A 331 -48.22 -2.89 20.80
C VAL A 331 -49.28 -3.96 20.50
N ILE A 332 -49.45 -4.94 21.39
CA ILE A 332 -50.44 -6.02 21.26
C ILE A 332 -51.87 -5.44 21.21
N HIS A 333 -52.18 -4.49 22.10
CA HIS A 333 -53.47 -3.81 22.18
C HIS A 333 -53.61 -2.59 21.25
N GLN A 334 -52.64 -2.34 20.37
CA GLN A 334 -52.61 -1.23 19.39
C GLN A 334 -52.73 0.17 20.02
N GLN A 335 -52.22 0.32 21.24
CA GLN A 335 -52.11 1.56 21.97
C GLN A 335 -50.76 2.24 21.70
N ARG A 336 -50.64 3.52 22.08
CA ARG A 336 -49.44 4.31 21.84
C ARG A 336 -48.35 4.01 22.87
N ILE A 337 -47.20 3.49 22.41
CA ILE A 337 -46.02 3.27 23.25
C ILE A 337 -45.52 4.56 23.92
N LYS A 338 -45.03 4.43 25.16
CA LYS A 338 -44.38 5.47 25.96
C LYS A 338 -42.94 5.72 25.49
N THR A 339 -42.24 4.68 25.05
CA THR A 339 -40.83 4.75 24.66
C THR A 339 -40.59 5.67 23.47
N LYS A 340 -39.76 6.69 23.70
CA LYS A 340 -39.36 7.66 22.67
C LYS A 340 -38.26 7.08 21.75
N PRO A 341 -38.28 7.40 20.45
CA PRO A 341 -37.23 7.00 19.52
C PRO A 341 -35.86 7.61 19.87
N LEU A 342 -34.79 6.85 19.62
CA LEU A 342 -33.42 7.37 19.69
C LEU A 342 -33.22 8.60 18.79
N GLY A 343 -32.54 9.61 19.33
CA GLY A 343 -32.38 10.92 18.69
C GLY A 343 -31.64 10.92 17.35
N LEU A 344 -31.91 11.96 16.56
CA LEU A 344 -31.35 12.21 15.22
C LEU A 344 -29.84 11.95 15.09
N PRO A 345 -28.95 12.44 15.99
CA PRO A 345 -27.51 12.19 15.87
C PRO A 345 -27.13 10.69 15.92
N TYR A 346 -27.83 9.90 16.75
CA TYR A 346 -27.59 8.44 16.84
C TYR A 346 -28.12 7.72 15.59
N ARG A 347 -29.30 8.11 15.10
CA ARG A 347 -29.85 7.60 13.83
C ARG A 347 -28.94 7.89 12.64
N LEU A 348 -28.38 9.11 12.56
CA LEU A 348 -27.43 9.51 11.52
C LEU A 348 -26.09 8.76 11.65
N LYS A 349 -25.55 8.58 12.86
CA LYS A 349 -24.37 7.73 13.10
C LYS A 349 -24.60 6.30 12.61
N ARG A 350 -25.78 5.72 12.87
CA ARG A 350 -26.20 4.38 12.41
C ARG A 350 -26.35 4.28 10.90
N LEU A 351 -26.94 5.30 10.26
CA LEU A 351 -27.03 5.39 8.79
C LEU A 351 -25.64 5.54 8.16
N ALA A 352 -24.74 6.32 8.76
CA ALA A 352 -23.37 6.47 8.29
C ALA A 352 -22.55 5.18 8.39
N THR A 353 -22.70 4.38 9.46
CA THR A 353 -22.04 3.06 9.56
C THR A 353 -22.63 2.04 8.60
N ALA A 354 -23.96 2.02 8.42
CA ALA A 354 -24.61 1.15 7.43
C ALA A 354 -24.23 1.54 5.98
N ALA A 355 -24.11 2.84 5.70
CA ALA A 355 -23.59 3.36 4.44
C ALA A 355 -22.11 3.01 4.25
N ALA A 356 -21.27 3.10 5.28
CA ALA A 356 -19.86 2.72 5.21
C ALA A 356 -19.65 1.24 4.84
N ALA A 357 -20.47 0.33 5.38
CA ALA A 357 -20.47 -1.08 4.99
C ALA A 357 -20.83 -1.28 3.50
N ARG A 358 -21.78 -0.49 2.97
CA ARG A 358 -22.18 -0.48 1.55
C ARG A 358 -21.20 0.29 0.65
N SER A 359 -20.41 1.20 1.22
CA SER A 359 -19.52 2.15 0.54
C SER A 359 -18.23 1.54 -0.04
N ARG A 360 -17.97 0.24 0.16
CA ARG A 360 -16.87 -0.46 -0.55
C ARG A 360 -16.96 -0.29 -2.08
N TRP A 361 -18.17 -0.13 -2.63
CA TRP A 361 -18.38 0.14 -4.06
C TRP A 361 -18.18 1.62 -4.42
N MET A 362 -18.66 2.55 -3.60
CA MET A 362 -18.52 4.00 -3.86
C MET A 362 -17.08 4.48 -3.71
N CYS A 363 -16.31 3.95 -2.76
CA CYS A 363 -14.88 4.24 -2.61
C CYS A 363 -14.08 3.73 -3.82
N SER A 364 -14.45 2.58 -4.39
CA SER A 364 -13.86 2.07 -5.64
C SER A 364 -14.21 2.96 -6.83
N ALA A 365 -15.46 3.42 -6.95
CA ALA A 365 -15.86 4.36 -8.00
C ALA A 365 -15.13 5.71 -7.89
N PHE A 366 -14.97 6.25 -6.68
CA PHE A 366 -14.20 7.48 -6.45
C PHE A 366 -12.70 7.29 -6.74
N PHE A 367 -12.13 6.13 -6.43
CA PHE A 367 -10.75 5.78 -6.79
C PHE A 367 -10.57 5.69 -8.31
N VAL A 368 -11.47 5.02 -9.03
CA VAL A 368 -11.46 4.95 -10.50
C VAL A 368 -11.61 6.34 -11.12
N ALA A 369 -12.50 7.19 -10.60
CA ALA A 369 -12.64 8.58 -11.05
C ALA A 369 -11.37 9.41 -10.79
N ALA A 370 -10.75 9.27 -9.61
CA ALA A 370 -9.49 9.95 -9.29
C ALA A 370 -8.33 9.49 -10.18
N VAL A 371 -8.24 8.20 -10.50
CA VAL A 371 -7.27 7.66 -11.46
C VAL A 371 -7.55 8.18 -12.88
N ALA A 372 -8.81 8.22 -13.32
CA ALA A 372 -9.19 8.76 -14.62
C ALA A 372 -8.85 10.25 -14.75
N VAL A 373 -9.12 11.06 -13.72
CA VAL A 373 -8.72 12.48 -13.67
C VAL A 373 -7.19 12.62 -13.64
N MET A 374 -6.47 11.78 -12.91
CA MET A 374 -5.00 11.80 -12.88
C MET A 374 -4.39 11.44 -14.24
N LEU A 375 -4.94 10.44 -14.94
CA LEU A 375 -4.56 10.09 -16.31
C LEU A 375 -4.91 11.20 -17.31
N TRP A 376 -6.05 11.85 -17.16
CA TRP A 376 -6.44 13.00 -17.99
C TRP A 376 -5.53 14.21 -17.76
N VAL A 377 -5.18 14.53 -16.51
CA VAL A 377 -4.20 15.58 -16.18
C VAL A 377 -2.82 15.22 -16.72
N ALA A 378 -2.39 13.95 -16.63
CA ALA A 378 -1.13 13.51 -17.23
C ALA A 378 -1.13 13.66 -18.76
N ALA A 379 -2.22 13.29 -19.43
CA ALA A 379 -2.40 13.47 -20.87
C ALA A 379 -2.47 14.96 -21.26
N TRP A 380 -3.10 15.80 -20.44
CA TRP A 380 -3.16 17.24 -20.65
C TRP A 380 -1.81 17.92 -20.43
N VAL A 381 -1.05 17.56 -19.39
CA VAL A 381 0.33 18.04 -19.17
C VAL A 381 1.26 17.57 -20.30
N PHE A 382 1.09 16.35 -20.81
CA PHE A 382 1.81 15.86 -21.99
C PHE A 382 1.47 16.70 -23.24
N ASN A 383 0.19 16.95 -23.50
CA ASN A 383 -0.29 17.73 -24.65
C ASN A 383 0.11 19.22 -24.57
N VAL A 384 0.00 19.84 -23.38
CA VAL A 384 0.40 21.23 -23.16
C VAL A 384 1.92 21.37 -23.15
N GLY A 385 2.67 20.42 -22.59
CA GLY A 385 4.14 20.41 -22.69
C GLY A 385 4.64 20.31 -24.14
N TRP A 386 3.94 19.51 -24.96
CA TRP A 386 4.16 19.39 -26.41
C TRP A 386 3.86 20.67 -27.19
N HIS A 387 2.90 21.48 -26.75
CA HIS A 387 2.52 22.73 -27.43
C HIS A 387 3.17 24.01 -26.87
N VAL A 388 3.60 24.03 -25.60
CA VAL A 388 4.20 25.21 -24.95
C VAL A 388 5.73 25.24 -25.08
N THR A 389 6.39 24.10 -25.29
CA THR A 389 7.81 24.08 -25.69
C THR A 389 7.91 23.88 -27.20
N GLY A 390 8.25 24.96 -27.92
CA GLY A 390 8.38 24.99 -29.38
C GLY A 390 9.55 24.19 -29.94
N HIS A 391 9.63 22.90 -29.63
CA HIS A 391 10.51 21.94 -30.28
C HIS A 391 10.01 21.68 -31.70
N ARG A 392 10.44 22.51 -32.65
CA ARG A 392 10.77 21.92 -33.95
C ARG A 392 11.95 20.97 -33.69
N PRO A 393 11.91 19.70 -34.15
CA PRO A 393 13.14 18.93 -34.22
C PRO A 393 14.19 19.73 -35.03
N PRO A 394 15.49 19.62 -34.71
CA PRO A 394 16.54 20.13 -35.58
C PRO A 394 16.34 19.61 -37.01
N GLY A 395 16.83 20.35 -38.01
CA GLY A 395 16.64 19.95 -39.40
C GLY A 395 17.18 18.56 -39.66
N ASN A 396 16.51 17.84 -40.56
CA ASN A 396 17.02 16.60 -41.12
C ASN A 396 18.17 16.93 -42.08
N GLY A 397 19.36 17.23 -41.52
CA GLY A 397 20.60 16.91 -42.21
C GLY A 397 20.63 15.41 -42.40
N ALA A 398 20.28 14.94 -43.60
CA ALA A 398 20.20 13.53 -43.91
C ALA A 398 21.62 12.94 -43.89
N LEU A 399 21.87 11.99 -42.98
CA LEU A 399 23.09 11.20 -42.97
C LEU A 399 23.29 10.53 -44.35
N PRO A 400 24.53 10.46 -44.86
CA PRO A 400 24.84 9.72 -46.09
C PRO A 400 24.30 8.28 -46.02
N PRO A 401 23.72 7.71 -47.11
CA PRO A 401 23.03 6.42 -47.06
C PRO A 401 23.83 5.28 -46.41
N ALA A 402 25.15 5.23 -46.64
CA ALA A 402 26.05 4.22 -46.09
C ALA A 402 26.31 4.32 -44.57
N LEU A 403 25.92 5.43 -43.94
CA LEU A 403 25.88 5.61 -42.48
C LEU A 403 24.46 5.41 -41.90
N THR A 404 23.49 4.97 -42.71
CA THR A 404 22.07 4.80 -42.30
C THR A 404 21.48 3.41 -42.51
N SER A 405 22.13 2.56 -43.33
CA SER A 405 21.56 1.28 -43.78
C SER A 405 21.89 0.08 -42.89
N THR A 406 22.64 0.28 -41.80
CA THR A 406 23.16 -0.77 -40.92
C THR A 406 22.66 -0.61 -39.49
N THR A 407 22.58 -1.72 -38.76
CA THR A 407 22.20 -1.76 -37.33
C THR A 407 23.19 -1.04 -36.40
N ASP A 408 24.42 -0.79 -36.87
CA ASP A 408 25.43 0.03 -36.21
C ASP A 408 26.08 0.97 -37.23
N THR A 409 26.16 2.27 -36.91
CA THR A 409 26.82 3.29 -37.75
C THR A 409 28.30 2.99 -37.96
N ARG A 410 28.93 2.22 -37.06
CA ARG A 410 30.32 1.73 -37.18
C ARG A 410 30.56 0.82 -38.38
N ASP A 411 29.52 0.20 -38.95
CA ASP A 411 29.65 -0.63 -40.16
C ASP A 411 30.01 0.21 -41.40
N GLY A 412 29.62 1.49 -41.42
CA GLY A 412 30.02 2.49 -42.41
C GLY A 412 31.35 3.18 -42.11
N MET A 413 32.15 2.66 -41.18
CA MET A 413 33.46 3.21 -40.81
C MET A 413 34.61 2.24 -41.11
N LEU A 414 35.78 2.79 -41.43
CA LEU A 414 37.02 2.04 -41.67
C LEU A 414 38.18 2.68 -40.92
N VAL A 415 38.93 1.90 -40.13
CA VAL A 415 40.19 2.36 -39.53
C VAL A 415 41.35 1.99 -40.45
N ILE A 416 42.20 2.95 -40.79
CA ILE A 416 43.48 2.72 -41.48
C ILE A 416 44.59 2.81 -40.43
N GLY A 417 45.12 1.65 -40.06
CA GLY A 417 46.12 1.51 -39.00
C GLY A 417 47.56 1.63 -39.51
N ILE A 418 48.33 2.51 -38.87
CA ILE A 418 49.80 2.54 -38.96
C ILE A 418 50.35 1.61 -37.87
N PHE A 419 51.04 0.54 -38.27
CA PHE A 419 51.63 -0.46 -37.37
C PHE A 419 53.17 -0.31 -37.32
N ASP A 420 53.83 -1.03 -36.42
CA ASP A 420 55.29 -0.94 -36.27
C ASP A 420 56.04 -1.33 -37.57
N ASP A 421 55.51 -2.33 -38.29
CA ASP A 421 56.01 -2.79 -39.59
C ASP A 421 55.67 -1.84 -40.77
N THR A 422 54.72 -0.92 -40.60
CA THR A 422 54.31 0.00 -41.67
C THR A 422 55.46 0.94 -42.05
N ILE A 423 56.33 1.33 -41.12
CA ILE A 423 57.46 2.23 -41.39
C ILE A 423 58.41 1.60 -42.43
N GLU A 424 58.79 0.33 -42.22
CA GLU A 424 59.68 -0.41 -43.13
C GLU A 424 59.00 -0.65 -44.48
N ALA A 425 57.73 -1.07 -44.46
CA ALA A 425 56.93 -1.29 -45.67
C ALA A 425 56.77 -0.02 -46.51
N VAL A 426 56.52 1.14 -45.89
CA VAL A 426 56.38 2.44 -46.59
C VAL A 426 57.70 2.92 -47.19
N LEU A 427 58.81 2.75 -46.47
CA LEU A 427 60.14 3.11 -46.98
C LEU A 427 60.56 2.20 -48.16
N GLY A 428 60.32 0.89 -48.07
CA GLY A 428 60.54 -0.04 -49.17
C GLY A 428 59.64 0.23 -50.37
N PHE A 429 58.34 0.44 -50.15
CA PHE A 429 57.38 0.76 -51.21
C PHE A 429 57.75 2.04 -51.97
N SER A 430 58.20 3.09 -51.26
CA SER A 430 58.69 4.33 -51.89
C SER A 430 59.95 4.13 -52.73
N ALA A 431 60.75 3.10 -52.47
CA ALA A 431 61.94 2.78 -53.25
C ALA A 431 61.63 1.90 -54.47
N GLU A 432 60.69 0.96 -54.33
CA GLU A 432 60.35 -0.01 -55.38
C GLU A 432 59.34 0.50 -56.42
N HIS A 433 58.36 1.32 -56.02
CA HIS A 433 57.16 1.59 -56.82
C HIS A 433 57.10 2.99 -57.46
N HIS A 434 58.18 3.79 -57.39
CA HIS A 434 58.30 5.13 -58.00
C HIS A 434 57.03 6.01 -57.87
N ILE A 435 56.57 6.21 -56.63
CA ILE A 435 55.36 7.01 -56.34
C ILE A 435 55.57 8.44 -56.88
N ALA A 436 54.69 8.89 -57.78
CA ALA A 436 54.78 10.24 -58.34
C ALA A 436 54.74 11.32 -57.23
N GLY A 437 55.82 12.10 -57.14
CA GLY A 437 56.03 13.13 -56.10
C GLY A 437 56.83 12.65 -54.88
N VAL A 438 57.10 11.35 -54.71
CA VAL A 438 57.98 10.82 -53.65
C VAL A 438 59.28 10.36 -54.27
N THR A 439 60.37 11.07 -54.01
CA THR A 439 61.71 10.70 -54.50
C THR A 439 62.55 10.08 -53.39
N ALA A 440 63.53 9.25 -53.74
CA ALA A 440 64.45 8.62 -52.80
C ALA A 440 65.23 9.61 -51.91
N SER A 441 65.28 10.89 -52.29
CA SER A 441 65.90 11.97 -51.50
C SER A 441 64.97 12.56 -50.41
N VAL A 442 63.65 12.38 -50.52
CA VAL A 442 62.65 12.90 -49.56
C VAL A 442 61.48 11.90 -49.35
N PRO A 443 61.74 10.67 -48.85
CA PRO A 443 60.68 9.72 -48.48
C PRO A 443 60.01 10.17 -47.17
N THR A 444 59.14 11.18 -47.28
CA THR A 444 58.43 11.76 -46.13
C THR A 444 57.01 11.22 -46.03
N TRP A 445 56.58 10.96 -44.80
CA TRP A 445 55.20 10.57 -44.47
C TRP A 445 54.14 11.48 -45.10
N ARG A 446 54.42 12.79 -45.17
CA ARG A 446 53.56 13.78 -45.83
C ARG A 446 53.30 13.45 -47.31
N ALA A 447 54.34 13.09 -48.05
CA ALA A 447 54.23 12.82 -49.48
C ALA A 447 53.55 11.48 -49.78
N VAL A 448 53.84 10.45 -48.97
CA VAL A 448 53.15 9.15 -49.04
C VAL A 448 51.68 9.29 -48.64
N HIS A 449 51.37 10.13 -47.65
CA HIS A 449 49.97 10.37 -47.27
C HIS A 449 49.22 11.18 -48.32
N GLY A 450 49.82 12.23 -48.87
CA GLY A 450 49.26 12.97 -50.00
C GLY A 450 48.86 12.05 -51.17
N TYR A 451 49.71 11.07 -51.50
CA TYR A 451 49.39 10.06 -52.50
C TYR A 451 48.20 9.16 -52.10
N LEU A 452 48.15 8.67 -50.85
CA LEU A 452 47.00 7.89 -50.36
C LEU A 452 45.70 8.68 -50.43
N LEU A 453 45.71 9.96 -50.02
CA LEU A 453 44.56 10.85 -50.10
C LEU A 453 44.10 11.07 -51.55
N SER A 454 45.03 11.22 -52.50
CA SER A 454 44.70 11.28 -53.93
C SER A 454 44.00 10.00 -54.42
N ARG A 455 44.49 8.81 -54.05
CA ARG A 455 43.81 7.54 -54.39
C ARG A 455 42.42 7.41 -53.75
N LEU A 456 42.26 7.89 -52.52
CA LEU A 456 40.96 7.90 -51.85
C LEU A 456 39.97 8.86 -52.53
N ALA A 457 40.43 9.97 -53.11
CA ALA A 457 39.57 10.89 -53.86
C ALA A 457 38.95 10.25 -55.12
N GLU A 458 39.65 9.31 -55.77
CA GLU A 458 39.15 8.54 -56.93
C GLU A 458 38.06 7.51 -56.55
N VAL A 459 37.88 7.26 -55.25
CA VAL A 459 37.00 6.22 -54.69
C VAL A 459 35.79 6.82 -53.98
N GLY A 460 35.89 8.06 -53.48
CA GLY A 460 34.78 8.78 -52.85
C GLY A 460 34.32 8.22 -51.50
N PRO A 461 35.17 8.13 -50.47
CA PRO A 461 34.71 7.87 -49.11
C PRO A 461 33.79 9.01 -48.59
N VAL A 462 33.04 8.74 -47.53
CA VAL A 462 32.11 9.72 -46.93
C VAL A 462 32.84 10.91 -46.31
N ALA A 463 33.97 10.64 -45.65
CA ALA A 463 34.88 11.63 -45.07
C ALA A 463 36.22 10.95 -44.74
N VAL A 464 37.29 11.74 -44.58
CA VAL A 464 38.58 11.27 -44.06
C VAL A 464 38.95 12.09 -42.83
N VAL A 465 39.08 11.42 -41.69
CA VAL A 465 39.66 11.99 -40.46
C VAL A 465 40.99 11.29 -40.17
N TRP A 466 41.96 12.02 -39.64
CA TRP A 466 43.17 11.38 -39.13
C TRP A 466 43.70 11.95 -37.81
N ASP A 467 44.18 11.03 -36.97
CA ASP A 467 44.50 11.21 -35.55
C ASP A 467 46.00 11.51 -35.33
N TYR A 468 46.60 12.27 -36.24
CA TYR A 468 48.01 12.64 -36.21
C TYR A 468 48.26 13.94 -36.97
N PHE A 469 49.41 14.58 -36.74
CA PHE A 469 49.61 16.00 -37.07
C PHE A 469 51.05 16.29 -37.54
N PHE A 470 51.22 17.37 -38.29
CA PHE A 470 52.48 17.75 -38.93
C PHE A 470 52.80 19.22 -38.65
N ARG A 471 53.72 19.51 -37.73
CA ARG A 471 54.03 20.88 -37.26
C ARG A 471 55.12 21.60 -38.03
N THR A 472 56.22 20.92 -38.33
CA THR A 472 57.35 21.53 -39.04
C THR A 472 57.09 21.56 -40.55
N PRO A 473 57.36 22.66 -41.27
CA PRO A 473 57.27 22.67 -42.73
C PRO A 473 58.30 21.70 -43.35
N GLN A 474 57.88 20.95 -44.37
CA GLN A 474 58.76 20.04 -45.13
C GLN A 474 58.43 20.08 -46.63
N PRO A 475 59.35 19.66 -47.52
CA PRO A 475 59.09 19.63 -48.97
C PRO A 475 57.84 18.80 -49.33
N GLY A 476 57.62 17.68 -48.62
CA GLY A 476 56.46 16.80 -48.82
C GLY A 476 55.10 17.40 -48.47
N ASP A 477 55.04 18.57 -47.81
CA ASP A 477 53.77 19.27 -47.53
C ASP A 477 53.02 19.62 -48.83
N LEU A 478 53.71 19.89 -49.95
CA LEU A 478 53.05 20.15 -51.25
C LEU A 478 52.16 18.99 -51.68
N ARG A 479 52.71 17.77 -51.62
CA ARG A 479 52.00 16.56 -52.03
C ARG A 479 50.85 16.23 -51.07
N LEU A 480 51.00 16.56 -49.79
CA LEU A 480 49.92 16.47 -48.81
C LEU A 480 48.78 17.46 -49.11
N VAL A 481 49.10 18.72 -49.45
CA VAL A 481 48.12 19.72 -49.90
C VAL A 481 47.39 19.25 -51.16
N GLU A 482 48.11 18.73 -52.16
CA GLU A 482 47.50 18.16 -53.38
C GLU A 482 46.49 17.06 -53.05
N GLY A 483 46.83 16.13 -52.15
CA GLY A 483 45.93 15.05 -51.72
C GLY A 483 44.68 15.55 -50.99
N ILE A 484 44.82 16.55 -50.10
CA ILE A 484 43.69 17.20 -49.42
C ILE A 484 42.80 17.93 -50.42
N LEU A 485 43.39 18.69 -51.35
CA LEU A 485 42.65 19.41 -52.39
C LEU A 485 41.94 18.46 -53.36
N ALA A 486 42.50 17.28 -53.65
CA ALA A 486 41.84 16.25 -54.45
C ALA A 486 40.58 15.71 -53.76
N LEU A 487 40.64 15.45 -52.46
CA LEU A 487 39.47 15.02 -51.67
C LEU A 487 38.40 16.12 -51.62
N GLU A 488 38.76 17.37 -51.31
CA GLU A 488 37.80 18.48 -51.32
C GLU A 488 37.20 18.73 -52.72
N GLN A 489 37.97 18.53 -53.81
CA GLN A 489 37.44 18.59 -55.19
C GLN A 489 36.48 17.44 -55.51
N ALA A 490 36.69 16.25 -54.93
CA ALA A 490 35.75 15.13 -54.98
C ALA A 490 34.55 15.32 -54.04
N GLY A 491 34.46 16.44 -53.32
CA GLY A 491 33.42 16.71 -52.33
C GLY A 491 33.54 15.84 -51.08
N VAL A 492 34.71 15.28 -50.81
CA VAL A 492 35.00 14.44 -49.64
C VAL A 492 35.65 15.32 -48.56
N PRO A 493 34.98 15.57 -47.43
CA PRO A 493 35.54 16.40 -46.37
C PRO A 493 36.72 15.71 -45.67
N VAL A 494 37.80 16.47 -45.49
CA VAL A 494 38.96 16.06 -44.68
C VAL A 494 38.97 16.79 -43.33
N THR A 495 39.32 16.08 -42.25
CA THR A 495 39.53 16.65 -40.90
C THR A 495 40.85 16.18 -40.26
N VAL A 496 41.58 17.12 -39.67
CA VAL A 496 42.97 16.92 -39.22
C VAL A 496 43.13 17.18 -37.72
N ALA A 497 43.82 16.28 -37.02
CA ALA A 497 44.22 16.49 -35.64
C ALA A 497 45.14 17.70 -35.43
N SER A 498 45.03 18.37 -34.28
CA SER A 498 46.06 19.28 -33.77
C SER A 498 46.38 19.04 -32.28
N LEU A 499 47.67 19.05 -31.93
CA LEU A 499 48.19 18.98 -30.55
C LEU A 499 48.13 20.30 -29.79
N GLY A 500 47.89 21.41 -30.49
CA GLY A 500 48.06 22.75 -29.97
C GLY A 500 47.12 23.72 -30.65
N TYR A 501 46.75 24.75 -29.90
CA TYR A 501 46.14 25.95 -30.42
C TYR A 501 46.83 27.13 -29.76
N ASP A 502 47.19 28.14 -30.54
CA ASP A 502 47.72 29.39 -30.01
C ASP A 502 46.64 30.20 -29.28
N GLU A 503 46.95 31.44 -28.90
CA GLU A 503 45.99 32.32 -28.23
C GLU A 503 44.84 32.69 -29.20
N ASP A 504 45.14 32.99 -30.46
CA ASP A 504 44.14 33.37 -31.46
C ASP A 504 43.25 32.21 -31.96
N GLY A 505 43.53 30.99 -31.53
CA GLY A 505 42.74 29.79 -31.86
C GLY A 505 43.13 29.14 -33.18
N HIS A 506 44.33 29.41 -33.70
CA HIS A 506 44.90 28.71 -34.85
C HIS A 506 45.60 27.41 -34.42
N PRO A 507 45.54 26.33 -35.22
CA PRO A 507 46.12 25.04 -34.86
C PRO A 507 47.65 25.01 -34.98
N ASP A 508 48.32 24.30 -34.07
CA ASP A 508 49.76 23.94 -34.16
C ASP A 508 50.02 22.92 -35.27
N LEU A 509 50.02 23.41 -36.52
CA LEU A 509 50.26 22.68 -37.77
C LEU A 509 51.29 23.43 -38.64
N SER A 510 51.81 22.75 -39.67
CA SER A 510 52.76 23.33 -40.63
C SER A 510 52.19 24.64 -41.19
N PRO A 511 52.90 25.77 -41.05
CA PRO A 511 52.44 27.06 -41.58
C PRO A 511 52.08 26.96 -43.07
N ARG A 512 52.80 26.14 -43.83
CA ARG A 512 52.53 25.88 -45.25
C ARG A 512 51.17 25.20 -45.50
N LEU A 513 50.72 24.31 -44.61
CA LEU A 513 49.38 23.72 -44.71
C LEU A 513 48.31 24.78 -44.41
N ILE A 514 48.51 25.59 -43.36
CA ILE A 514 47.59 26.65 -42.95
C ILE A 514 47.46 27.71 -44.05
N GLU A 515 48.59 28.24 -44.55
CA GLU A 515 48.65 29.26 -45.61
C GLU A 515 47.99 28.79 -46.92
N THR A 516 48.19 27.53 -47.31
CA THR A 516 47.74 27.04 -48.63
C THR A 516 46.29 26.55 -48.62
N LEU A 517 45.81 25.99 -47.50
CA LEU A 517 44.44 25.46 -47.38
C LEU A 517 43.46 26.48 -46.76
N GLY A 518 43.94 27.37 -45.88
CA GLY A 518 43.12 28.38 -45.22
C GLY A 518 41.89 27.77 -44.53
N GLU A 519 40.72 28.38 -44.73
CA GLU A 519 39.44 27.91 -44.19
C GLU A 519 39.03 26.48 -44.64
N ARG A 520 39.69 25.89 -45.65
CA ARG A 520 39.44 24.50 -46.08
C ARG A 520 40.08 23.47 -45.15
N LEU A 521 41.08 23.86 -44.36
CA LEU A 521 41.71 22.98 -43.38
C LEU A 521 40.81 22.83 -42.15
N ARG A 522 39.85 21.91 -42.19
CA ARG A 522 39.05 21.57 -41.00
C ARG A 522 39.96 20.84 -40.00
N HIS A 523 40.03 21.34 -38.78
CA HIS A 523 40.92 20.83 -37.75
C HIS A 523 40.22 20.70 -36.39
N GLY A 524 40.69 19.78 -35.55
CA GLY A 524 40.21 19.67 -34.17
C GLY A 524 41.22 19.03 -33.23
N THR A 525 41.01 19.25 -31.93
CA THR A 525 41.93 18.79 -30.89
C THR A 525 41.71 17.33 -30.47
N ILE A 526 42.81 16.60 -30.19
CA ILE A 526 42.80 15.23 -29.64
C ILE A 526 42.83 15.25 -28.10
N VAL A 527 41.82 15.84 -27.43
CA VAL A 527 41.75 15.81 -25.95
C VAL A 527 40.90 14.63 -25.46
N ALA A 528 41.47 13.44 -25.60
CA ALA A 528 40.94 12.20 -25.02
C ALA A 528 41.61 11.90 -23.67
N ARG A 529 41.27 12.63 -22.60
CA ARG A 529 41.73 12.28 -21.24
C ARG A 529 40.80 11.23 -20.61
N ASN A 530 40.88 10.00 -21.10
CA ASN A 530 40.11 8.87 -20.59
C ASN A 530 40.68 8.42 -19.22
N MET A 531 40.31 9.15 -18.15
CA MET A 531 40.74 8.78 -16.80
C MET A 531 40.02 7.51 -16.35
N VAL A 532 40.75 6.55 -15.80
CA VAL A 532 40.26 5.20 -15.40
C VAL A 532 39.01 5.23 -14.50
N GLU A 533 38.79 6.35 -13.80
CA GLU A 533 37.60 6.62 -12.98
C GLU A 533 36.29 6.82 -13.78
N ARG A 534 36.36 7.35 -15.01
CA ARG A 534 35.21 7.75 -15.84
C ARG A 534 35.46 7.40 -17.32
N PRO A 535 35.36 6.11 -17.67
CA PRO A 535 35.66 5.62 -19.01
C PRO A 535 34.57 6.08 -20.00
N GLY A 536 34.96 6.51 -21.20
CA GLY A 536 34.04 6.90 -22.28
C GLY A 536 33.64 8.37 -22.27
N GLN A 537 34.57 9.26 -21.94
CA GLN A 537 34.36 10.71 -22.02
C GLN A 537 35.42 11.35 -22.91
N PHE A 538 35.00 12.25 -23.81
CA PHE A 538 35.92 13.14 -24.50
C PHE A 538 35.81 14.56 -23.92
N VAL A 539 36.93 15.28 -23.96
CA VAL A 539 37.05 16.63 -23.41
C VAL A 539 37.13 17.63 -24.56
N MET A 540 36.56 18.80 -24.35
CA MET A 540 36.60 19.95 -25.25
C MET A 540 36.90 21.21 -24.44
N VAL A 541 37.73 22.11 -24.98
CA VAL A 541 38.01 23.42 -24.35
C VAL A 541 36.91 24.38 -24.79
N ILE A 542 35.94 24.62 -23.90
CA ILE A 542 34.73 25.44 -24.11
C ILE A 542 34.89 26.89 -23.63
N GLY A 543 36.11 27.29 -23.29
CA GLY A 543 36.49 28.68 -23.04
C GLY A 543 37.98 28.78 -22.70
N ARG A 544 38.63 29.82 -23.22
CA ARG A 544 40.01 30.22 -22.90
C ARG A 544 40.01 31.73 -22.76
N GLY A 545 39.91 32.24 -21.53
CA GLY A 545 39.60 33.66 -21.31
C GLY A 545 38.36 34.11 -22.09
N ASP A 546 38.50 35.21 -22.85
CA ASP A 546 37.45 35.76 -23.73
C ASP A 546 37.49 35.19 -25.18
N GLN A 547 38.31 34.16 -25.45
CA GLN A 547 38.60 33.67 -26.81
C GLN A 547 37.71 32.49 -27.24
N ALA A 548 37.78 32.18 -28.55
CA ALA A 548 36.92 31.21 -29.20
C ALA A 548 37.11 29.76 -28.70
N ILE A 549 36.02 29.00 -28.74
CA ILE A 549 35.97 27.59 -28.32
C ILE A 549 36.77 26.71 -29.29
N ILE A 550 37.66 25.88 -28.75
CA ILE A 550 38.51 24.98 -29.54
C ILE A 550 37.70 23.71 -29.87
N PRO A 551 37.46 23.40 -31.16
CA PRO A 551 36.68 22.23 -31.54
C PRO A 551 37.45 20.92 -31.28
N ASN A 552 36.76 19.91 -30.77
CA ASN A 552 37.28 18.54 -30.69
C ASN A 552 37.33 17.92 -32.11
N LEU A 553 38.29 17.02 -32.37
CA LEU A 553 38.40 16.37 -33.68
C LEU A 553 37.13 15.60 -34.08
N ALA A 554 36.54 14.82 -33.17
CA ALA A 554 35.31 14.06 -33.44
C ALA A 554 34.11 14.97 -33.78
N LEU A 555 34.02 16.11 -33.10
CA LEU A 555 33.01 17.13 -33.33
C LEU A 555 33.13 17.76 -34.73
N THR A 556 34.36 18.06 -35.13
CA THR A 556 34.69 18.65 -36.43
C THR A 556 34.37 17.66 -37.56
N THR A 557 34.68 16.38 -37.37
CA THR A 557 34.33 15.32 -38.32
C THR A 557 32.83 15.11 -38.43
N MET A 558 32.10 15.09 -37.31
CA MET A 558 30.63 15.02 -37.33
C MET A 558 30.02 16.20 -38.13
N ALA A 559 30.48 17.43 -37.88
CA ALA A 559 30.04 18.61 -38.61
C ALA A 559 30.27 18.49 -40.13
N ALA A 560 31.47 18.07 -40.52
CA ALA A 560 31.86 17.94 -41.92
C ALA A 560 31.11 16.79 -42.65
N VAL A 561 30.77 15.71 -41.95
CA VAL A 561 29.96 14.60 -42.50
C VAL A 561 28.50 15.01 -42.71
N LEU A 562 27.90 15.68 -41.72
CA LEU A 562 26.49 16.11 -41.79
C LEU A 562 26.28 17.26 -42.78
N HIS A 563 27.23 18.18 -42.86
CA HIS A 563 27.14 19.36 -43.72
C HIS A 563 28.52 19.72 -44.31
N ARG A 564 28.86 19.12 -45.46
CA ARG A 564 30.19 19.19 -46.10
C ARG A 564 30.75 20.61 -46.26
N ASP A 565 29.92 21.53 -46.76
CA ASP A 565 30.25 22.94 -46.97
C ASP A 565 29.80 23.83 -45.80
N THR A 566 30.18 23.48 -44.57
CA THR A 566 29.91 24.32 -43.39
C THR A 566 31.14 24.75 -42.62
N ARG A 567 31.05 25.98 -42.09
CA ARG A 567 31.80 26.43 -40.92
C ARG A 567 31.04 26.04 -39.66
N LEU A 568 31.72 25.38 -38.73
CA LEU A 568 31.24 25.12 -37.39
C LEU A 568 31.61 26.31 -36.48
N GLU A 569 30.61 27.04 -36.01
CA GLU A 569 30.73 27.97 -34.89
C GLU A 569 30.28 27.26 -33.60
N ILE A 570 30.98 27.48 -32.50
CA ILE A 570 30.66 26.86 -31.20
C ILE A 570 30.48 27.97 -30.16
N ASP A 571 29.39 27.88 -29.40
CA ASP A 571 29.06 28.83 -28.33
C ASP A 571 28.70 28.07 -27.06
N TRP A 572 29.24 28.53 -25.93
CA TRP A 572 28.91 28.04 -24.61
C TRP A 572 28.21 29.15 -23.80
N PRO A 573 26.87 29.24 -23.85
CA PRO A 573 26.13 30.23 -23.10
C PRO A 573 26.33 30.00 -21.60
N GLU A 574 26.85 31.02 -20.91
CA GLU A 574 27.40 30.95 -19.55
C GLU A 574 26.61 30.03 -18.59
N GLN A 575 27.35 29.16 -17.90
CA GLN A 575 26.88 28.24 -16.86
C GLN A 575 25.87 27.15 -17.29
N LYS A 576 25.70 26.88 -18.59
CA LYS A 576 24.85 25.76 -19.05
C LYS A 576 25.66 24.47 -19.25
N PHE A 577 25.06 23.33 -18.91
CA PHE A 577 25.59 22.00 -19.27
C PHE A 577 25.29 21.65 -20.75
N ARG A 578 25.34 22.63 -21.65
CA ARG A 578 25.09 22.47 -23.08
C ARG A 578 25.96 23.42 -23.89
N VAL A 579 26.58 22.88 -24.93
CA VAL A 579 27.31 23.63 -25.95
C VAL A 579 26.41 23.75 -27.18
N ASN A 580 26.20 24.96 -27.67
CA ASN A 580 25.52 25.21 -28.93
C ASN A 580 26.49 24.99 -30.08
N LEU A 581 26.04 24.30 -31.12
CA LEU A 581 26.73 24.17 -32.39
C LEU A 581 25.93 24.96 -33.43
N TYR A 582 26.58 25.87 -34.14
CA TYR A 582 25.98 26.61 -35.24
C TYR A 582 26.69 26.25 -36.54
N TYR A 583 25.93 25.83 -37.55
CA TYR A 583 26.45 25.48 -38.87
C TYR A 583 26.07 26.56 -39.86
N GLN A 584 27.07 27.12 -40.55
CA GLN A 584 26.86 28.11 -41.61
C GLN A 584 26.90 27.41 -42.98
N ILE A 585 25.72 27.06 -43.50
CA ILE A 585 25.56 26.31 -44.78
C ILE A 585 25.67 27.26 -45.97
N ARG A 586 26.35 26.81 -47.03
CA ARG A 586 26.73 27.63 -48.20
C ARG A 586 25.82 27.47 -49.43
N ASP A 587 24.52 27.80 -49.28
CA ASP A 587 23.54 27.84 -50.38
C ASP A 587 22.83 29.21 -50.46
N GLU A 588 23.37 30.13 -51.27
CA GLU A 588 22.90 31.49 -51.68
C GLU A 588 22.38 32.50 -50.61
N ALA A 589 22.07 32.07 -49.39
CA ALA A 589 21.86 32.89 -48.21
C ALA A 589 22.34 32.09 -46.98
N TYR A 590 23.29 32.65 -46.22
CA TYR A 590 23.88 31.97 -45.05
C TYR A 590 22.82 31.56 -44.02
N ARG A 591 22.40 30.30 -44.06
CA ARG A 591 21.46 29.73 -43.11
C ARG A 591 22.23 29.16 -41.94
N ARG A 592 22.06 29.77 -40.76
CA ARG A 592 22.51 29.19 -39.48
C ARG A 592 21.55 28.10 -39.04
N GLU A 593 22.00 26.84 -39.09
CA GLU A 593 21.37 25.73 -38.38
C GLU A 593 21.95 25.64 -36.96
N ARG A 594 21.13 25.32 -35.96
CA ARG A 594 21.55 25.21 -34.55
C ARG A 594 21.29 23.80 -34.04
N ASP A 595 22.32 23.18 -33.50
CA ASP A 595 22.29 21.92 -32.78
C ASP A 595 22.93 22.12 -31.39
N TYR A 596 22.99 21.08 -30.55
CA TYR A 596 23.67 21.15 -29.25
C TYR A 596 24.25 19.81 -28.79
N ILE A 597 25.26 19.89 -27.92
CA ILE A 597 25.77 18.73 -27.18
C ILE A 597 25.59 18.98 -25.69
N GLU A 598 25.04 17.99 -24.99
CA GLU A 598 24.98 18.00 -23.53
C GLU A 598 26.35 17.66 -22.91
N LEU A 599 26.71 18.42 -21.88
CA LEU A 599 27.91 18.22 -21.10
C LEU A 599 27.57 17.46 -19.81
N THR A 600 28.32 16.40 -19.56
CA THR A 600 28.27 15.63 -18.30
C THR A 600 29.01 16.32 -17.16
N ARG A 601 29.95 17.22 -17.47
CA ARG A 601 30.76 17.98 -16.51
C ARG A 601 31.30 19.24 -17.17
N VAL A 602 31.41 20.32 -16.39
CA VAL A 602 32.23 21.50 -16.70
C VAL A 602 33.21 21.70 -15.53
N PHE A 603 34.45 22.05 -15.81
CA PHE A 603 35.49 22.33 -14.81
C PHE A 603 36.62 23.18 -15.41
N VAL A 604 37.39 23.87 -14.58
CA VAL A 604 38.57 24.65 -15.00
C VAL A 604 39.82 23.77 -14.92
N ALA A 605 40.74 23.94 -15.87
CA ALA A 605 42.00 23.22 -15.92
C ALA A 605 43.03 23.76 -14.90
N GLU A 606 43.38 22.94 -13.91
CA GLU A 606 44.38 23.25 -12.87
C GLU A 606 45.82 22.88 -13.26
N ARG A 607 46.02 22.09 -14.33
CA ARG A 607 47.33 21.63 -14.80
C ARG A 607 47.51 21.88 -16.30
N LEU A 608 48.76 22.14 -16.68
CA LEU A 608 49.22 22.20 -18.07
C LEU A 608 49.35 20.77 -18.61
N ASP A 609 48.50 20.41 -19.57
CA ASP A 609 48.52 19.14 -20.29
C ASP A 609 48.25 19.46 -21.76
N HIS A 610 49.28 19.83 -22.54
CA HIS A 610 49.17 20.24 -23.95
C HIS A 610 48.16 19.36 -24.73
N PRO A 611 47.12 19.92 -25.38
CA PRO A 611 46.84 21.35 -25.63
C PRO A 611 46.18 22.18 -24.51
N ILE A 612 45.76 21.55 -23.40
CA ILE A 612 45.06 22.23 -22.30
C ILE A 612 46.02 23.18 -21.56
N GLN A 613 45.63 24.44 -21.46
CA GLN A 613 46.30 25.47 -20.67
C GLN A 613 45.64 25.62 -19.29
N SER A 614 46.40 26.13 -18.31
CA SER A 614 45.81 26.43 -16.99
C SER A 614 44.84 27.60 -17.10
N GLY A 615 43.62 27.44 -16.56
CA GLY A 615 42.52 28.40 -16.73
C GLY A 615 41.55 28.07 -17.87
N ASP A 616 41.88 27.14 -18.76
CA ASP A 616 40.93 26.65 -19.78
C ASP A 616 39.66 26.07 -19.11
N VAL A 617 38.48 26.43 -19.61
CA VAL A 617 37.22 25.81 -19.21
C VAL A 617 36.98 24.56 -20.05
N LEU A 618 36.88 23.42 -19.39
CA LEU A 618 36.76 22.11 -20.00
C LEU A 618 35.35 21.54 -19.85
N GLY A 619 34.75 21.17 -20.98
CA GLY A 619 33.51 20.41 -21.06
C GLY A 619 33.79 18.93 -21.30
N CYS A 620 33.19 18.04 -20.51
CA CYS A 620 33.16 16.59 -20.79
C CYS A 620 31.81 16.20 -21.38
N THR A 621 31.81 15.45 -22.48
CA THR A 621 30.63 14.70 -22.93
C THR A 621 30.94 13.20 -22.95
N ALA A 622 29.91 12.36 -22.81
CA ALA A 622 30.04 10.91 -22.79
C ALA A 622 29.68 10.29 -24.14
N PHE A 623 30.42 9.26 -24.54
CA PHE A 623 30.21 8.51 -25.77
C PHE A 623 30.21 7.00 -25.49
N ALA A 624 29.56 6.23 -26.36
CA ALA A 624 29.47 4.78 -26.21
C ALA A 624 30.72 4.13 -26.80
N MET A 625 31.64 3.70 -25.94
CA MET A 625 32.79 2.89 -26.35
C MET A 625 32.41 1.44 -26.56
N GLN A 626 33.04 0.82 -27.56
CA GLN A 626 33.02 -0.62 -27.80
C GLN A 626 34.36 -1.25 -27.42
N ARG A 627 34.38 -2.56 -27.21
CA ARG A 627 35.65 -3.24 -26.94
C ARG A 627 36.58 -3.19 -28.16
N PRO A 628 37.92 -3.08 -28.00
CA PRO A 628 38.86 -2.95 -29.10
C PRO A 628 38.74 -4.06 -30.16
N GLU A 629 38.43 -5.29 -29.73
CA GLU A 629 38.26 -6.45 -30.62
C GLU A 629 37.17 -6.25 -31.70
N LEU A 630 36.22 -5.33 -31.48
CA LEU A 630 35.19 -4.99 -32.48
C LEU A 630 35.70 -4.06 -33.58
N TRP A 631 36.83 -3.36 -33.38
CA TRP A 631 37.47 -2.55 -34.40
C TRP A 631 38.48 -3.33 -35.24
N GLU A 632 38.99 -4.47 -34.78
CA GLU A 632 39.94 -5.31 -35.53
C GLU A 632 39.43 -5.73 -36.93
N PRO A 633 38.18 -6.23 -37.12
CA PRO A 633 37.66 -6.58 -38.45
C PRO A 633 37.40 -5.37 -39.35
N ARG A 634 37.39 -4.16 -38.77
CA ARG A 634 37.19 -2.87 -39.45
C ARG A 634 38.50 -2.10 -39.63
N THR A 635 39.64 -2.72 -39.31
CA THR A 635 40.97 -2.13 -39.41
C THR A 635 41.74 -2.71 -40.60
N VAL A 636 42.22 -1.84 -41.49
CA VAL A 636 43.09 -2.20 -42.61
C VAL A 636 44.48 -1.59 -42.40
N ARG A 637 45.52 -2.31 -42.79
CA ARG A 637 46.91 -1.85 -42.69
C ARG A 637 47.18 -0.74 -43.70
N TYR A 638 47.80 0.36 -43.27
CA TYR A 638 48.11 1.52 -44.10
C TYR A 638 48.82 1.14 -45.42
N GLN A 639 49.81 0.24 -45.35
CA GLN A 639 50.54 -0.23 -46.53
C GLN A 639 49.68 -1.03 -47.53
N GLN A 640 48.61 -1.69 -47.10
CA GLN A 640 47.72 -2.44 -48.01
C GLN A 640 46.98 -1.49 -48.97
N LEU A 641 46.54 -0.31 -48.48
CA LEU A 641 45.82 0.66 -49.31
C LEU A 641 46.75 1.45 -50.25
N LEU A 642 48.05 1.45 -49.99
CA LEU A 642 49.05 1.95 -50.94
C LEU A 642 49.23 1.00 -52.13
N THR A 643 49.16 -0.32 -51.91
CA THR A 643 49.53 -1.35 -52.89
C THR A 643 48.35 -2.06 -53.55
N CYS A 644 47.14 -2.01 -52.98
CA CYS A 644 45.98 -2.71 -53.53
C CYS A 644 45.53 -2.12 -54.87
N SER A 645 44.81 -2.91 -55.67
CA SER A 645 44.20 -2.44 -56.92
C SER A 645 43.10 -1.40 -56.65
N ASP A 646 42.74 -0.60 -57.65
CA ASP A 646 41.69 0.42 -57.49
C ASP A 646 40.32 -0.22 -57.17
N ASP A 647 40.05 -1.42 -57.66
CA ASP A 647 38.82 -2.15 -57.34
C ASP A 647 38.81 -2.71 -55.91
N GLU A 648 39.96 -3.14 -55.38
CA GLU A 648 40.09 -3.49 -53.96
C GLU A 648 39.98 -2.23 -53.08
N LEU A 649 40.59 -1.11 -53.48
CA LEU A 649 40.48 0.16 -52.79
C LEU A 649 39.02 0.64 -52.75
N ARG A 650 38.30 0.58 -53.87
CA ARG A 650 36.85 0.84 -53.93
C ARG A 650 36.09 -0.06 -52.97
N ARG A 651 36.32 -1.37 -53.00
CA ARG A 651 35.64 -2.33 -52.10
C ARG A 651 35.92 -2.06 -50.61
N LEU A 652 37.13 -1.60 -50.27
CA LEU A 652 37.52 -1.35 -48.89
C LEU A 652 37.05 0.01 -48.38
N ALA A 653 37.07 1.05 -49.20
CA ALA A 653 36.98 2.45 -48.78
C ALA A 653 35.80 3.26 -49.36
N ALA A 654 35.17 2.84 -50.47
CA ALA A 654 34.02 3.56 -51.03
C ALA A 654 32.88 3.65 -49.99
N ASP A 655 32.21 4.80 -49.97
CA ASP A 655 31.07 5.07 -49.09
C ASP A 655 31.33 4.94 -47.57
N LYS A 656 32.59 4.82 -47.13
CA LYS A 656 32.94 4.73 -45.69
C LYS A 656 33.50 6.03 -45.13
N LEU A 657 33.31 6.25 -43.85
CA LEU A 657 34.05 7.24 -43.07
C LEU A 657 35.39 6.62 -42.66
N ILE A 658 36.48 7.22 -43.12
CA ILE A 658 37.84 6.73 -42.91
C ILE A 658 38.48 7.41 -41.71
N VAL A 659 39.01 6.61 -40.77
CA VAL A 659 39.78 7.06 -39.61
C VAL A 659 41.22 6.57 -39.75
N VAL A 660 42.17 7.44 -40.04
CA VAL A 660 43.61 7.07 -40.11
C VAL A 660 44.27 7.31 -38.76
N GLY A 661 44.91 6.29 -38.19
CA GLY A 661 45.41 6.34 -36.82
C GLY A 661 46.69 5.56 -36.56
N ASP A 662 47.34 5.88 -35.44
CA ASP A 662 48.55 5.20 -34.98
C ASP A 662 48.19 3.98 -34.12
N LEU A 663 48.53 2.79 -34.61
CA LEU A 663 48.32 1.50 -33.91
C LEU A 663 49.64 0.88 -33.43
N ARG A 664 50.77 1.58 -33.55
CA ARG A 664 52.10 1.09 -33.16
C ARG A 664 52.16 0.69 -31.69
N THR A 665 53.01 -0.30 -31.40
CA THR A 665 53.24 -0.84 -30.05
C THR A 665 54.62 -0.49 -29.50
N ARG A 666 55.58 -0.09 -30.35
CA ARG A 666 56.96 0.24 -29.96
C ARG A 666 57.29 1.70 -30.26
N ARG A 667 57.95 2.35 -29.30
CA ARG A 667 58.24 3.79 -29.35
C ARG A 667 59.15 4.19 -30.51
N THR A 668 58.78 5.28 -31.18
CA THR A 668 59.72 6.29 -31.68
C THR A 668 59.44 7.64 -31.00
N THR A 669 60.29 8.01 -30.04
CA THR A 669 60.40 9.34 -29.38
C THR A 669 59.20 9.94 -28.60
N LEU A 670 57.96 9.53 -28.82
CA LEU A 670 56.79 9.98 -28.04
C LEU A 670 56.12 8.81 -27.28
N ALA A 671 55.22 9.10 -26.36
CA ALA A 671 54.41 8.05 -25.71
C ALA A 671 53.46 7.41 -26.75
N PRO A 672 53.17 6.09 -26.66
CA PRO A 672 52.19 5.46 -27.53
C PRO A 672 50.82 6.11 -27.31
N ASP A 673 50.06 6.32 -28.40
CA ASP A 673 48.68 6.81 -28.33
C ASP A 673 47.73 5.67 -27.93
N ARG A 674 47.90 5.21 -26.69
CA ARG A 674 47.16 4.10 -26.12
C ARG A 674 46.75 4.44 -24.68
N HIS A 675 45.48 4.21 -24.39
CA HIS A 675 44.81 4.70 -23.20
C HIS A 675 44.29 3.52 -22.37
N PRO A 676 44.41 3.53 -21.03
CA PRO A 676 43.78 2.53 -20.17
C PRO A 676 42.28 2.80 -20.07
N VAL A 677 41.45 1.81 -20.45
CA VAL A 677 39.99 1.98 -20.55
C VAL A 677 39.26 0.92 -19.73
N LYS A 678 38.25 1.35 -18.98
CA LYS A 678 37.44 0.46 -18.15
C LYS A 678 36.11 0.11 -18.81
N TYR A 679 35.94 -1.15 -19.20
CA TYR A 679 34.70 -1.70 -19.75
C TYR A 679 33.95 -2.46 -18.66
N GLY A 680 33.02 -1.77 -17.98
CA GLY A 680 32.27 -2.32 -16.86
C GLY A 680 33.17 -2.58 -15.65
N THR A 681 33.38 -3.85 -15.31
CA THR A 681 34.32 -4.26 -14.23
C THR A 681 35.74 -4.51 -14.72
N SER A 682 35.94 -4.76 -16.02
CA SER A 682 37.25 -5.06 -16.60
C SER A 682 38.00 -3.78 -16.96
N ILE A 683 39.28 -3.71 -16.63
CA ILE A 683 40.19 -2.69 -17.18
C ILE A 683 40.93 -3.35 -18.35
N VAL A 684 40.81 -2.78 -19.53
CA VAL A 684 41.65 -3.06 -20.68
C VAL A 684 42.72 -1.99 -20.69
N GLU A 685 43.91 -2.36 -20.26
CA GLU A 685 45.10 -1.55 -20.46
C GLU A 685 45.45 -1.60 -21.96
N ASP A 686 45.89 -0.46 -22.53
CA ASP A 686 46.42 -0.36 -23.89
C ASP A 686 45.41 -0.29 -25.08
N VAL A 687 44.35 0.52 -24.99
CA VAL A 687 43.41 0.78 -26.11
C VAL A 687 43.90 1.92 -27.03
N PRO A 688 44.02 1.73 -28.36
CA PRO A 688 44.44 2.80 -29.28
C PRO A 688 43.52 4.03 -29.33
N GLY A 689 44.09 5.23 -29.38
CA GLY A 689 43.35 6.49 -29.41
C GLY A 689 42.41 6.60 -30.61
N CYS A 690 42.83 6.16 -31.80
CA CYS A 690 42.01 6.21 -33.00
C CYS A 690 40.74 5.33 -32.95
N TYR A 691 40.72 4.27 -32.12
CA TYR A 691 39.49 3.49 -31.87
C TYR A 691 38.52 4.26 -30.96
N LEU A 692 39.04 5.00 -29.97
CA LEU A 692 38.23 5.89 -29.13
C LEU A 692 37.68 7.08 -29.94
N LEU A 693 38.47 7.62 -30.87
CA LEU A 693 38.04 8.63 -31.83
C LEU A 693 36.91 8.09 -32.72
N ALA A 694 37.04 6.88 -33.25
CA ALA A 694 36.02 6.24 -34.07
C ALA A 694 34.71 6.00 -33.29
N ASP A 695 34.77 5.52 -32.04
CA ASP A 695 33.60 5.38 -31.17
C ASP A 695 32.94 6.72 -30.80
N ALA A 696 33.74 7.78 -30.61
CA ALA A 696 33.23 9.12 -30.37
C ALA A 696 32.50 9.67 -31.60
N ILE A 697 33.08 9.55 -32.79
CA ILE A 697 32.46 9.96 -34.07
C ILE A 697 31.17 9.17 -34.32
N ALA A 698 31.19 7.85 -34.15
CA ALA A 698 30.00 7.00 -34.32
C ALA A 698 28.87 7.44 -33.38
N SER A 699 29.17 7.66 -32.09
CA SER A 699 28.20 8.10 -31.08
C SER A 699 27.61 9.48 -31.38
N LEU A 700 28.42 10.40 -31.92
CA LEU A 700 27.98 11.73 -32.34
C LEU A 700 27.07 11.68 -33.58
N LEU A 701 27.47 10.93 -34.62
CA LEU A 701 26.70 10.76 -35.85
C LEU A 701 25.38 10.02 -35.64
N ASP A 702 25.38 9.01 -34.76
CA ASP A 702 24.17 8.29 -34.34
C ASP A 702 23.10 9.21 -33.73
N ARG A 703 23.46 10.41 -33.27
CA ARG A 703 22.69 11.27 -32.34
C ARG A 703 22.17 10.52 -31.11
N ARG A 704 22.70 9.31 -30.85
CA ARG A 704 22.63 8.58 -29.59
C ARG A 704 23.56 9.29 -28.62
N HIS A 705 23.14 10.49 -28.18
CA HIS A 705 23.58 11.03 -26.91
C HIS A 705 23.53 9.87 -25.92
N VAL A 706 24.67 9.54 -25.31
CA VAL A 706 24.68 8.59 -24.20
C VAL A 706 23.65 9.14 -23.23
N GLU A 707 22.55 8.40 -23.04
CA GLU A 707 21.56 8.71 -22.01
C GLU A 707 22.38 9.00 -20.76
N SER A 708 22.42 10.27 -20.34
CA SER A 708 23.19 10.66 -19.16
C SER A 708 22.83 9.68 -18.06
N VAL A 709 23.72 9.35 -17.11
CA VAL A 709 23.41 8.36 -16.06
C VAL A 709 22.30 8.84 -15.09
N PHE A 710 21.58 9.91 -15.44
CA PHE A 710 20.46 10.51 -14.75
C PHE A 710 19.24 10.83 -15.64
N PRO A 711 18.74 9.92 -16.52
CA PRO A 711 17.40 10.08 -17.05
C PRO A 711 16.50 9.44 -15.98
N VAL A 712 15.89 10.24 -15.11
CA VAL A 712 14.76 9.71 -14.32
C VAL A 712 13.67 9.42 -15.34
N ARG A 713 13.69 8.20 -15.92
CA ARG A 713 12.84 7.81 -17.05
C ARG A 713 11.41 8.17 -16.69
N PRO A 714 10.52 8.53 -17.64
CA PRO A 714 9.14 8.84 -17.32
C PRO A 714 8.47 7.75 -16.46
N ALA A 715 8.82 6.48 -16.71
CA ALA A 715 8.45 5.34 -15.87
C ALA A 715 9.04 5.37 -14.44
N THR A 716 10.28 5.78 -14.25
CA THR A 716 10.93 5.94 -12.92
C THR A 716 10.38 7.15 -12.16
N PHE A 717 10.09 8.27 -12.84
CA PHE A 717 9.45 9.43 -12.23
C PHE A 717 8.00 9.11 -11.85
N LEU A 718 7.26 8.40 -12.71
CA LEU A 718 5.94 7.86 -12.43
C LEU A 718 5.97 6.85 -11.28
N LEU A 719 6.98 5.97 -11.22
CA LEU A 719 7.19 5.05 -10.10
C LEU A 719 7.49 5.80 -8.79
N MET A 720 8.30 6.86 -8.83
CA MET A 720 8.54 7.73 -7.66
C MET A 720 7.27 8.46 -7.20
N LEU A 721 6.47 8.98 -8.13
CA LEU A 721 5.15 9.57 -7.84
C LEU A 721 4.19 8.54 -7.25
N LEU A 722 4.13 7.33 -7.81
CA LEU A 722 3.32 6.22 -7.30
C LEU A 722 3.78 5.77 -5.91
N LEU A 723 5.08 5.60 -5.68
CA LEU A 723 5.63 5.23 -4.37
C LEU A 723 5.42 6.33 -3.33
N THR A 724 5.51 7.60 -3.71
CA THR A 724 5.22 8.74 -2.82
C THR A 724 3.73 8.85 -2.53
N ALA A 725 2.87 8.65 -3.52
CA ALA A 725 1.41 8.60 -3.35
C ALA A 725 0.99 7.41 -2.47
N VAL A 726 1.54 6.21 -2.69
CA VAL A 726 1.34 5.04 -1.82
C VAL A 726 1.85 5.32 -0.41
N GLY A 727 3.03 5.93 -0.26
CA GLY A 727 3.60 6.34 1.02
C GLY A 727 2.75 7.37 1.77
N CYS A 728 1.98 8.22 1.07
CA CYS A 728 1.02 9.15 1.67
C CYS A 728 -0.34 8.50 1.95
N LEU A 729 -0.80 7.60 1.08
CA LEU A 729 -2.12 6.95 1.17
C LEU A 729 -2.17 5.79 2.16
N VAL A 730 -1.08 5.03 2.33
CA VAL A 730 -1.02 3.91 3.28
C VAL A 730 -1.21 4.35 4.73
N PRO A 731 -0.54 5.42 5.23
CA PRO A 731 -0.83 5.99 6.54
C PRO A 731 -2.27 6.50 6.65
N LEU A 732 -2.80 7.14 5.60
CA LEU A 732 -4.18 7.65 5.59
C LEU A 732 -5.23 6.53 5.67
N LYS A 733 -4.92 5.36 5.09
CA LYS A 733 -5.78 4.17 5.07
C LYS A 733 -5.66 3.32 6.35
N LEU A 734 -4.49 3.35 7.00
CA LEU A 734 -4.24 2.71 8.31
C LEU A 734 -4.69 3.60 9.50
N ALA A 735 -4.80 4.91 9.30
CA ALA A 735 -5.33 5.86 10.28
C ALA A 735 -6.85 5.72 10.43
N THR A 736 -7.31 4.66 11.10
CA THR A 736 -8.69 4.63 11.61
C THR A 736 -8.91 5.77 12.60
N ARG A 737 -10.15 6.26 12.71
CA ARG A 737 -10.51 7.40 13.57
C ARG A 737 -10.05 7.22 15.03
N ARG A 738 -10.10 5.99 15.55
CA ARG A 738 -9.59 5.61 16.89
C ARG A 738 -8.07 5.77 17.03
N THR A 739 -7.29 5.58 15.98
CA THR A 739 -5.82 5.77 16.01
C THR A 739 -5.47 7.26 16.07
N LEU A 740 -6.20 8.11 15.35
CA LEU A 740 -6.09 9.57 15.42
C LEU A 740 -6.50 10.14 16.78
N GLU A 741 -7.54 9.57 17.41
CA GLU A 741 -8.02 10.00 18.74
C GLU A 741 -7.09 9.55 19.88
N ARG A 742 -6.47 8.37 19.81
CA ARG A 742 -5.56 7.84 20.86
C ARG A 742 -4.10 8.28 20.69
N ALA A 743 -3.56 8.28 19.47
CA ALA A 743 -2.21 8.77 19.21
C ALA A 743 -2.28 10.30 19.04
N GLY A 744 -2.41 11.02 20.16
CA GLY A 744 -2.70 12.45 20.21
C GLY A 744 -2.06 13.25 19.08
N ASN A 745 -2.91 13.95 18.31
CA ASN A 745 -2.76 14.41 16.91
C ASN A 745 -1.35 14.74 16.38
N ARG A 746 -0.44 15.23 17.24
CA ARG A 746 0.99 15.38 16.91
C ARG A 746 1.60 14.11 16.33
N ARG A 747 1.35 12.91 16.88
CA ARG A 747 2.07 11.68 16.42
C ARG A 747 1.74 11.28 14.98
N VAL A 748 0.48 11.34 14.57
CA VAL A 748 0.08 11.04 13.18
C VAL A 748 0.58 12.12 12.21
N LEU A 749 0.52 13.39 12.62
CA LEU A 749 1.09 14.50 11.85
C LEU A 749 2.61 14.36 11.67
N TRP A 750 3.33 13.99 12.73
CA TRP A 750 4.77 13.73 12.69
C TRP A 750 5.11 12.54 11.79
N MET A 751 4.34 11.45 11.79
CA MET A 751 4.56 10.33 10.85
C MET A 751 4.33 10.74 9.40
N GLY A 752 3.31 11.55 9.10
CA GLY A 752 3.08 12.10 7.76
C GLY A 752 4.22 13.03 7.32
N LEU A 753 4.67 13.91 8.21
CA LEU A 753 5.83 14.79 7.97
C LEU A 753 7.14 14.00 7.81
N LEU A 754 7.37 12.95 8.61
CA LEU A 754 8.52 12.05 8.46
C LEU A 754 8.47 11.28 7.15
N GLY A 755 7.29 10.81 6.73
CA GLY A 755 7.10 10.17 5.42
C GLY A 755 7.45 11.11 4.26
N LEU A 756 6.84 12.30 4.24
CA LEU A 756 7.14 13.33 3.24
C LEU A 756 8.61 13.78 3.27
N SER A 757 9.21 13.90 4.45
CA SER A 757 10.62 14.25 4.61
C SER A 757 11.55 13.13 4.14
N ALA A 758 11.24 11.87 4.45
CA ALA A 758 12.01 10.71 3.99
C ALA A 758 11.90 10.52 2.47
N SER A 759 10.73 10.71 1.88
CA SER A 759 10.56 10.74 0.42
C SER A 759 11.37 11.88 -0.22
N SER A 760 11.32 13.09 0.36
CA SER A 760 12.11 14.23 -0.12
C SER A 760 13.62 14.02 0.01
N PHE A 761 14.05 13.39 1.11
CA PHE A 761 15.45 13.07 1.39
C PHE A 761 15.98 11.94 0.49
N ALA A 762 15.16 10.94 0.18
CA ALA A 762 15.47 9.91 -0.81
C ALA A 762 15.59 10.50 -2.23
N VAL A 763 14.68 11.40 -2.63
CA VAL A 763 14.78 12.15 -3.88
C VAL A 763 16.06 13.00 -3.92
N MET A 764 16.43 13.66 -2.82
CA MET A 764 17.65 14.45 -2.71
C MET A 764 18.92 13.59 -2.87
N ILE A 765 19.00 12.46 -2.16
CA ILE A 765 20.16 11.54 -2.24
C ILE A 765 20.33 10.95 -3.64
N LEU A 766 19.21 10.58 -4.30
CA LEU A 766 19.23 9.90 -5.59
C LEU A 766 19.41 10.85 -6.79
N THR A 767 18.97 12.10 -6.70
CA THR A 767 19.04 13.04 -7.86
C THR A 767 20.27 13.95 -7.86
N ARG A 768 20.95 14.16 -6.71
CA ARG A 768 22.17 14.99 -6.57
C ARG A 768 22.13 16.37 -7.27
N SER A 769 20.93 16.96 -7.41
CA SER A 769 20.69 18.21 -8.13
C SER A 769 20.25 19.31 -7.15
N PHE A 770 20.97 20.44 -7.19
CA PHE A 770 20.72 21.60 -6.32
C PHE A 770 19.35 22.25 -6.59
N VAL A 771 18.84 22.14 -7.82
CA VAL A 771 17.52 22.64 -8.24
C VAL A 771 16.40 21.79 -7.67
N SER A 772 16.58 20.47 -7.59
CA SER A 772 15.61 19.53 -6.99
C SER A 772 15.37 19.86 -5.50
N VAL A 773 16.43 20.25 -4.79
CA VAL A 773 16.36 20.66 -3.38
C VAL A 773 15.53 21.94 -3.23
N HIS A 774 15.76 22.94 -4.09
CA HIS A 774 15.00 24.20 -4.04
C HIS A 774 13.52 24.02 -4.42
N ALA A 775 13.21 23.17 -5.40
CA ALA A 775 11.83 22.82 -5.73
C ALA A 775 11.12 22.08 -4.58
N GLY A 776 11.82 21.15 -3.92
CA GLY A 776 11.33 20.46 -2.73
C GLY A 776 11.10 21.42 -1.56
N MET A 777 12.04 22.32 -1.28
CA MET A 777 11.90 23.36 -0.25
C MET A 777 10.79 24.37 -0.57
N ALA A 778 10.59 24.73 -1.83
CA ALA A 778 9.48 25.60 -2.26
C ALA A 778 8.12 24.91 -2.06
N GLY A 779 8.00 23.63 -2.43
CA GLY A 779 6.79 22.83 -2.15
C GLY A 779 6.50 22.70 -0.65
N PHE A 780 7.53 22.47 0.16
CA PHE A 780 7.43 22.46 1.63
C PHE A 780 6.99 23.83 2.17
N SER A 781 7.55 24.91 1.63
CA SER A 781 7.24 26.31 2.00
C SER A 781 5.85 26.77 1.56
N LEU A 782 5.21 26.10 0.60
CA LEU A 782 3.81 26.32 0.21
C LEU A 782 2.82 25.49 1.04
N LEU A 783 3.21 24.28 1.46
CA LEU A 783 2.38 23.40 2.29
C LEU A 783 2.31 23.86 3.75
N VAL A 784 3.38 24.43 4.31
CA VAL A 784 3.41 24.94 5.70
C VAL A 784 2.39 26.06 5.95
N PRO A 785 2.25 27.10 5.09
CA PRO A 785 1.18 28.10 5.19
C PRO A 785 -0.23 27.53 5.07
N MET A 786 -0.47 26.55 4.19
CA MET A 786 -1.79 25.90 4.11
C MET A 786 -2.13 25.11 5.37
N ALA A 787 -1.16 24.37 5.92
CA ALA A 787 -1.32 23.69 7.20
C ALA A 787 -1.57 24.70 8.34
N GLY A 788 -0.89 25.85 8.32
CA GLY A 788 -1.10 26.96 9.24
C GLY A 788 -2.49 27.59 9.11
N ALA A 789 -2.96 27.87 7.90
CA ALA A 789 -4.29 28.42 7.62
C ALA A 789 -5.40 27.45 8.06
N PHE A 790 -5.24 26.16 7.79
CA PHE A 790 -6.13 25.11 8.31
C PHE A 790 -6.12 25.07 9.85
N TRP A 791 -4.96 25.28 10.48
CA TRP A 791 -4.84 25.39 11.94
C TRP A 791 -5.53 26.64 12.50
N VAL A 792 -5.40 27.80 11.85
CA VAL A 792 -6.05 29.05 12.25
C VAL A 792 -7.57 28.94 12.12
N GLU A 793 -8.07 28.35 11.04
CA GLU A 793 -9.52 28.18 10.86
C GLU A 793 -10.10 27.11 11.78
N PHE A 794 -9.36 26.02 12.03
CA PHE A 794 -9.71 25.02 13.05
C PHE A 794 -9.69 25.61 14.47
N ALA A 795 -8.69 26.43 14.81
CA ALA A 795 -8.61 27.14 16.07
C ALA A 795 -9.75 28.15 16.23
N ARG A 796 -10.09 28.92 15.19
CA ARG A 796 -11.28 29.80 15.17
C ARG A 796 -12.58 29.02 15.38
N ASN A 797 -12.77 27.88 14.72
CA ASN A 797 -13.96 27.07 14.91
C ASN A 797 -14.03 26.46 16.32
N ARG A 798 -12.89 26.03 16.88
CA ARG A 798 -12.82 25.54 18.27
C ARG A 798 -13.06 26.66 19.28
N HIS A 799 -12.56 27.87 19.04
CA HIS A 799 -12.82 29.04 19.87
C HIS A 799 -14.31 29.42 19.82
N ARG A 800 -14.91 29.47 18.62
CA ARG A 800 -16.37 29.67 18.44
C ARG A 800 -17.23 28.61 19.14
N MET A 801 -16.76 27.37 19.26
CA MET A 801 -17.46 26.34 20.06
C MET A 801 -17.28 26.60 21.56
N LEU A 802 -16.09 26.96 22.02
CA LEU A 802 -15.80 27.26 23.42
C LEU A 802 -16.52 28.54 23.89
N ASP A 803 -16.61 29.57 23.07
CA ASP A 803 -17.35 30.81 23.39
C ASP A 803 -18.86 30.57 23.45
N LYS A 804 -19.40 29.67 22.62
CA LYS A 804 -20.80 29.20 22.74
C LYS A 804 -21.02 28.44 24.06
N SER A 805 -20.07 27.62 24.48
CA SER A 805 -20.13 26.95 25.79
C SER A 805 -19.98 27.95 26.94
N ARG A 806 -19.16 28.99 26.80
CA ARG A 806 -18.96 30.03 27.83
C ARG A 806 -20.20 30.92 27.99
N ALA A 807 -20.81 31.35 26.88
CA ALA A 807 -22.07 32.07 26.90
C ALA A 807 -23.22 31.25 27.54
N ALA A 808 -23.24 29.93 27.32
CA ALA A 808 -24.20 29.03 27.96
C ALA A 808 -23.91 28.76 29.47
N ILE A 809 -22.70 29.07 29.95
CA ILE A 809 -22.31 28.95 31.37
C ILE A 809 -22.53 30.28 32.12
N GLU A 810 -22.36 31.43 31.45
CA GLU A 810 -22.60 32.76 32.04
C GLU A 810 -24.09 33.10 32.24
N GLU A 811 -25.03 32.36 31.64
CA GLU A 811 -26.47 32.49 31.90
C GLU A 811 -26.95 31.81 33.21
N LEU A 812 -26.08 31.14 33.96
CA LEU A 812 -26.40 30.54 35.27
C LEU A 812 -25.99 31.46 36.42
N ARG A 813 -26.97 32.18 36.99
CA ARG A 813 -26.79 32.87 38.29
C ARG A 813 -27.23 31.98 39.44
N VAL A 814 -26.34 31.80 40.41
CA VAL A 814 -26.65 31.20 41.71
C VAL A 814 -27.38 32.24 42.56
N THR A 815 -28.56 31.90 43.07
CA THR A 815 -29.25 32.72 44.09
C THR A 815 -28.66 32.46 45.47
N THR A 816 -28.84 33.40 46.41
CA THR A 816 -28.28 33.37 47.77
C THR A 816 -28.69 32.15 48.62
N ASP A 817 -29.69 31.43 48.16
CA ASP A 817 -30.36 30.25 48.70
C ASP A 817 -29.94 28.94 48.00
N GLY A 818 -28.98 29.00 47.06
CA GLY A 818 -28.24 27.85 46.54
C GLY A 818 -28.88 27.11 45.35
N THR A 819 -29.99 27.59 44.79
CA THR A 819 -30.61 26.98 43.61
C THR A 819 -30.14 27.60 42.29
N LEU A 820 -30.01 26.76 41.26
CA LEU A 820 -29.64 27.15 39.90
C LEU A 820 -30.91 27.21 39.03
N THR A 821 -31.20 28.36 38.43
CA THR A 821 -32.31 28.53 37.49
C THR A 821 -31.85 29.05 36.14
N LEU A 822 -32.35 28.44 35.06
CA LEU A 822 -32.13 28.85 33.68
C LEU A 822 -33.07 30.01 33.32
N ALA A 823 -32.52 31.12 32.82
CA ALA A 823 -33.31 32.25 32.35
C ALA A 823 -34.05 31.90 31.03
N SER A 824 -35.37 31.72 31.08
CA SER A 824 -36.16 31.45 29.88
C SER A 824 -36.33 32.71 29.03
N ARG A 825 -35.90 32.65 27.77
CA ARG A 825 -36.07 33.76 26.82
C ARG A 825 -37.50 33.74 26.26
N ARG A 826 -38.27 34.80 26.53
CA ARG A 826 -39.64 34.99 26.00
C ARG A 826 -39.69 34.77 24.49
N SER A 827 -40.47 33.78 24.04
CA SER A 827 -41.18 33.81 22.76
C SER A 827 -42.68 33.87 23.03
N LYS A 828 -43.36 34.87 22.47
CA LYS A 828 -44.83 34.94 22.50
C LYS A 828 -45.41 33.94 21.50
N GLU A 829 -46.29 33.07 21.98
CA GLU A 829 -47.40 32.34 21.28
C GLU A 829 -47.77 31.17 22.23
N HIS A 830 -48.71 31.31 23.16
CA HIS A 830 -50.18 31.30 22.97
C HIS A 830 -50.72 30.09 22.18
N SER A 831 -50.67 28.91 22.80
CA SER A 831 -51.82 27.99 22.83
C SER A 831 -51.70 26.99 24.00
N THR A 832 -52.57 27.14 25.01
CA THR A 832 -53.05 26.05 25.88
C THR A 832 -53.74 24.98 24.99
N VAL A 833 -53.89 23.69 25.27
CA VAL A 833 -54.25 22.94 26.49
C VAL A 833 -53.64 21.53 26.33
N GLU A 834 -53.12 20.84 27.35
CA GLU A 834 -52.95 21.21 28.77
C GLU A 834 -51.49 20.99 29.20
#